data_AF-A0A2X0MF18-F1
#
_entry.id   AF-A0A2X0MF18-F1
#
_cell.length_a   1.000
_cell.length_b   1.000
_cell.length_c   1.000
_cell.angle_alpha   90.00
_cell.angle_beta   90.00
_cell.angle_gamma   90.00
#
_symmetry.space_group_name_H-M   'P 1'
#
loop_
_entity.id
_entity.type
_entity.pdbx_description
1 polymer ?
#
loop_
_entity_poly.entity_id
_entity_poly.type
_entity_poly.pdbx_seq_one_letter_code
_entity_poly.pdbx_strand_id
1 'polypeptide(L)'
;MSLQGTDTWKRHVKPKTFLRISLAVLCVVVLHNVWSLSGGTHPQLARHLGTIWGTGSPSPQRFAATSLQQIAHSLLPGPADADSDVIVNRIDYLLAHPPRPPYNFLIGTMERNEGPDIIEWLFYHMLIGFEHFVVYDHMSDDDTRERLLPLVELGWVTLVSQEDSSRWAQPRSVDTFMSEWKLRSKWLFFLDIDEYVARNQTQVAAAGGMGHEESPFTAWFESEYGNVGGVAIPRLCFTSNGHYQRPQQGVMQAYTEARAVDRNFFVPKLILQARYRLGGDIHKATFSDKRELVDPLHKKGDEKLKQDGDYPFYIHHYWAKSWDECVKRIKQKAFPGSWREEMGDRFCRYEMRGTEQYAELAHEDYNALASYGRGVMRAVLAFEHKYARIPPSAFTLSVLAQGMSSNSRTELPQLYVDAGTTFVVDASGATAGYLSVRLANSTTKRQLPVTRLDDGGVAFTLPAVAGGVEITITREYSSLPSPVADPVSPCSIMGHIENQPDRTQLKRLAQGPCRGVNPSDAFHLAKTTWRHPQLQNDVLFTRFVHVKEDLPASMPSQPLSLAALGQGSWRKRTFNEISETLGKHRLYSFERCPHAFDSNYWGPSCGNETRLSREGVWRWTPDDASSYKTISLWNDQLESCLRAKSSRPRRILLVGDSVMSHTFMASICMLEQAKVTVDKHVRFSSLQYEMFDMVDQTMSEQDWEKLLRWDSGANDDEWPDVAVVNVGLWAATWASLDNYAAGLEIALQHLGRIEQRLGIRIVWRETTASFPGRDLTADPLYQVNPRIEAMNEIANRLVAAAGIPRIDAYRMSSARVDSARDNAHMCPWVQGDLVEVMMYALCNHVFS
;
A
#
# COMPACT_ATOMS: atom_id res chain seq x y z
N MET A 1 -42.71 -36.37 68.68
CA MET A 1 -43.96 -37.15 68.47
C MET A 1 -43.98 -37.50 66.98
N SER A 2 -43.28 -38.57 66.59
CA SER A 2 -43.76 -39.97 66.40
C SER A 2 -44.40 -40.10 65.01
N LEU A 3 -43.99 -40.97 64.08
CA LEU A 3 -43.40 -42.33 64.10
C LEU A 3 -42.48 -42.47 62.85
N GLN A 4 -41.25 -42.98 62.86
CA GLN A 4 -40.69 -44.32 63.14
C GLN A 4 -41.20 -45.50 62.29
N GLY A 5 -40.26 -46.18 61.62
CA GLY A 5 -40.35 -47.53 61.04
C GLY A 5 -39.41 -47.74 59.82
N THR A 6 -38.09 -47.95 59.98
CA THR A 6 -37.35 -49.26 60.04
C THR A 6 -37.41 -50.10 58.75
N ASP A 7 -36.30 -50.20 57.99
CA ASP A 7 -35.31 -51.32 57.94
C ASP A 7 -35.88 -52.63 57.33
N THR A 8 -35.29 -53.43 56.43
CA THR A 8 -33.91 -53.76 55.97
C THR A 8 -34.05 -54.70 54.74
N TRP A 9 -33.10 -54.85 53.78
CA TRP A 9 -32.08 -55.92 53.69
C TRP A 9 -31.31 -55.77 52.36
N LYS A 10 -29.99 -55.46 52.37
CA LYS A 10 -28.80 -56.36 52.28
C LYS A 10 -28.58 -57.12 50.95
N ARG A 11 -27.48 -56.77 50.25
CA ARG A 11 -26.28 -57.65 50.09
C ARG A 11 -25.02 -56.84 49.71
N HIS A 12 -23.93 -57.16 50.42
CA HIS A 12 -22.56 -56.67 50.26
C HIS A 12 -21.83 -57.35 49.08
N VAL A 13 -20.81 -56.71 48.49
CA VAL A 13 -19.36 -57.00 48.64
C VAL A 13 -18.52 -55.87 47.97
N LYS A 14 -17.44 -55.45 48.65
CA LYS A 14 -16.46 -54.35 48.32
C LYS A 14 -15.30 -54.86 47.42
N PRO A 15 -14.14 -54.16 47.28
CA PRO A 15 -13.80 -52.93 46.54
C PRO A 15 -12.60 -53.18 45.56
N LYS A 16 -12.06 -52.10 44.95
CA LYS A 16 -10.82 -51.97 44.15
C LYS A 16 -11.06 -51.94 42.64
N THR A 17 -11.03 -50.73 42.06
CA THR A 17 -10.33 -50.33 40.81
C THR A 17 -10.65 -48.85 40.55
N PHE A 18 -10.02 -47.92 41.27
CA PHE A 18 -10.12 -46.49 40.92
C PHE A 18 -8.87 -45.66 41.27
N LEU A 19 -7.75 -46.33 41.53
CA LEU A 19 -6.48 -45.68 41.87
C LEU A 19 -5.31 -46.28 41.08
N ARG A 20 -5.39 -46.27 39.75
CA ARG A 20 -4.25 -46.59 38.86
C ARG A 20 -4.18 -45.81 37.54
N ILE A 21 -5.11 -44.88 37.26
CA ILE A 21 -5.09 -44.09 36.02
C ILE A 21 -4.61 -42.64 36.26
N SER A 22 -4.62 -42.15 37.49
CA SER A 22 -4.26 -40.75 37.79
C SER A 22 -2.78 -40.49 38.15
N LEU A 23 -1.92 -41.53 38.20
CA LEU A 23 -0.47 -41.36 38.42
C LEU A 23 0.39 -41.63 37.17
N ALA A 24 -0.15 -42.30 36.16
CA ALA A 24 0.58 -42.60 34.91
C ALA A 24 0.62 -41.40 33.95
N VAL A 25 -0.42 -40.56 33.94
CA VAL A 25 -0.49 -39.35 33.11
C VAL A 25 0.43 -38.24 33.64
N LEU A 26 0.63 -38.17 34.96
CA LEU A 26 1.54 -37.19 35.57
C LEU A 26 3.03 -37.51 35.34
N CYS A 27 3.39 -38.79 35.19
CA CYS A 27 4.80 -39.19 34.94
C CYS A 27 5.20 -39.01 33.46
N VAL A 28 4.28 -39.14 32.51
CA VAL A 28 4.57 -38.98 31.07
C VAL A 28 4.78 -37.50 30.69
N VAL A 29 4.07 -36.57 31.33
CA VAL A 29 4.21 -35.13 31.09
C VAL A 29 5.49 -34.56 31.73
N VAL A 30 5.95 -35.14 32.85
CA VAL A 30 7.20 -34.72 33.51
C VAL A 30 8.44 -35.34 32.84
N LEU A 31 8.36 -36.56 32.32
CA LEU A 31 9.50 -37.19 31.61
C LEU A 31 9.71 -36.62 30.19
N HIS A 32 8.67 -36.11 29.52
CA HIS A 32 8.84 -35.48 28.21
C HIS A 32 9.50 -34.09 28.29
N ASN A 33 9.23 -33.33 29.35
CA ASN A 33 9.83 -32.00 29.57
C ASN A 33 11.28 -32.05 30.11
N VAL A 34 11.71 -33.17 30.69
CA VAL A 34 13.12 -33.36 31.11
C VAL A 34 13.99 -33.91 29.97
N TRP A 35 13.37 -34.55 28.96
CA TRP A 35 14.09 -35.13 27.81
C TRP A 35 14.26 -34.14 26.63
N SER A 36 13.52 -33.02 26.60
CA SER A 36 13.72 -31.94 25.63
C SER A 36 14.88 -30.98 25.99
N LEU A 37 15.48 -31.12 27.18
CA LEU A 37 16.51 -30.21 27.72
C LEU A 37 17.93 -30.79 27.79
N SER A 38 18.16 -32.02 27.32
CA SER A 38 19.52 -32.58 27.25
C SER A 38 19.73 -33.35 25.95
N GLY A 39 20.19 -32.61 24.92
CA GLY A 39 20.64 -33.19 23.66
C GLY A 39 21.75 -34.23 23.90
N GLY A 40 21.51 -35.45 23.44
CA GLY A 40 22.49 -36.53 23.49
C GLY A 40 22.03 -37.72 22.66
N THR A 41 22.75 -38.00 21.57
CA THR A 41 22.57 -39.16 20.71
C THR A 41 23.31 -40.37 21.29
N HIS A 42 22.67 -41.54 21.37
CA HIS A 42 23.36 -42.82 21.15
C HIS A 42 22.39 -44.01 20.90
N PRO A 43 22.74 -45.00 20.06
CA PRO A 43 21.82 -46.02 19.57
C PRO A 43 22.04 -47.37 20.26
N GLN A 44 21.05 -47.90 20.98
CA GLN A 44 21.00 -49.34 21.35
C GLN A 44 19.68 -49.76 22.04
N LEU A 45 18.54 -49.65 21.36
CA LEU A 45 17.26 -50.19 21.84
C LEU A 45 16.47 -50.96 20.75
N ALA A 46 17.17 -51.48 19.75
CA ALA A 46 16.63 -52.37 18.73
C ALA A 46 17.02 -53.82 19.05
N ARG A 47 16.44 -54.45 20.10
CA ARG A 47 16.58 -55.92 20.28
C ARG A 47 15.63 -56.64 21.24
N HIS A 48 14.46 -56.10 21.62
CA HIS A 48 13.62 -56.77 22.64
C HIS A 48 12.10 -56.83 22.38
N LEU A 49 11.65 -56.80 21.12
CA LEU A 49 10.23 -57.06 20.80
C LEU A 49 10.07 -57.92 19.53
N GLY A 50 10.75 -59.06 19.51
CA GLY A 50 10.58 -60.08 18.48
C GLY A 50 10.37 -61.44 19.12
N THR A 51 9.15 -61.72 19.58
CA THR A 51 8.56 -63.06 19.77
C THR A 51 7.26 -62.92 20.55
N ILE A 52 6.14 -63.07 19.86
CA ILE A 52 4.94 -63.89 20.12
C ILE A 52 4.03 -63.55 18.91
N TRP A 53 3.11 -64.43 18.54
CA TRP A 53 2.27 -64.42 17.32
C TRP A 53 2.86 -65.22 16.16
N GLY A 54 2.71 -66.54 16.28
CA GLY A 54 2.74 -67.47 15.17
C GLY A 54 1.37 -67.55 14.47
N THR A 55 1.45 -67.49 13.13
CA THR A 55 0.74 -68.30 12.11
C THR A 55 -0.79 -68.50 12.19
N GLY A 56 -1.49 -67.92 11.21
CA GLY A 56 -2.80 -68.39 10.73
C GLY A 56 -3.58 -67.37 9.89
N SER A 57 -3.34 -67.32 8.56
CA SER A 57 -4.12 -66.52 7.58
C SER A 57 -5.42 -67.23 7.14
N PRO A 58 -6.41 -66.53 6.52
CA PRO A 58 -6.33 -66.15 5.11
C PRO A 58 -6.63 -64.65 4.84
N SER A 59 -6.06 -64.19 3.73
CA SER A 59 -6.07 -62.83 3.13
C SER A 59 -7.37 -62.51 2.37
N PRO A 60 -7.49 -61.38 1.62
CA PRO A 60 -7.18 -59.98 1.94
C PRO A 60 -8.37 -59.05 1.57
N GLN A 61 -8.79 -58.14 2.45
CA GLN A 61 -9.52 -56.95 2.02
C GLN A 61 -8.87 -55.69 2.58
N ARG A 62 -8.17 -55.00 1.67
CA ARG A 62 -7.83 -53.58 1.62
C ARG A 62 -8.12 -52.78 2.89
N PHE A 63 -7.09 -52.54 3.69
CA PHE A 63 -6.89 -51.21 4.27
C PHE A 63 -5.55 -50.69 3.77
N ALA A 64 -5.64 -49.96 2.65
CA ALA A 64 -4.59 -49.07 2.22
C ALA A 64 -4.35 -48.03 3.32
N ALA A 65 -3.10 -47.57 3.38
CA ALA A 65 -2.67 -46.42 4.15
C ALA A 65 -3.76 -45.34 4.21
N THR A 66 -4.21 -45.03 5.42
CA THR A 66 -4.84 -43.74 5.73
C THR A 66 -3.82 -42.66 5.34
N SER A 67 -3.95 -42.16 4.12
CA SER A 67 -3.22 -41.00 3.65
C SER A 67 -3.60 -39.80 4.52
N LEU A 68 -2.69 -38.84 4.63
CA LEU A 68 -2.91 -37.55 5.30
C LEU A 68 -4.18 -36.83 4.83
N GLN A 69 -4.82 -37.25 3.72
CA GLN A 69 -6.13 -36.75 3.28
C GLN A 69 -7.31 -37.16 4.18
N GLN A 70 -7.23 -38.26 4.94
CA GLN A 70 -8.30 -38.65 5.88
C GLN A 70 -8.21 -37.95 7.23
N ILE A 71 -7.04 -37.45 7.62
CA ILE A 71 -6.92 -36.50 8.75
C ILE A 71 -7.38 -35.10 8.29
N ALA A 72 -7.20 -34.75 7.02
CA ALA A 72 -7.76 -33.54 6.43
C ALA A 72 -9.30 -33.57 6.30
N HIS A 73 -9.92 -34.75 6.15
CA HIS A 73 -11.39 -34.89 6.09
C HIS A 73 -12.08 -34.99 7.46
N SER A 74 -11.34 -35.17 8.56
CA SER A 74 -11.86 -34.97 9.92
C SER A 74 -11.81 -33.51 10.40
N LEU A 75 -11.35 -32.59 9.55
CA LEU A 75 -11.35 -31.13 9.73
C LEU A 75 -12.48 -30.46 8.92
N LEU A 76 -13.62 -31.14 8.74
CA LEU A 76 -14.78 -30.46 8.19
C LEU A 76 -15.32 -29.48 9.25
N PRO A 77 -15.37 -28.16 8.95
CA PRO A 77 -15.89 -27.17 9.87
C PRO A 77 -17.34 -27.50 10.21
N GLY A 78 -17.68 -27.45 11.49
CA GLY A 78 -19.08 -27.60 11.89
C GLY A 78 -19.92 -26.42 11.39
N PRO A 79 -21.26 -26.48 11.46
CA PRO A 79 -22.14 -25.38 11.06
C PRO A 79 -21.90 -24.05 11.81
N ALA A 80 -21.09 -24.02 12.89
CA ALA A 80 -20.69 -22.81 13.59
C ALA A 80 -19.50 -22.05 12.95
N ASP A 81 -18.74 -22.70 12.05
CA ASP A 81 -17.59 -22.09 11.37
C ASP A 81 -17.97 -21.39 10.05
N ALA A 82 -19.11 -21.74 9.45
CA ALA A 82 -19.56 -21.19 8.16
C ALA A 82 -19.73 -19.66 8.20
N ASP A 83 -20.26 -19.11 9.30
CA ASP A 83 -20.42 -17.66 9.48
C ASP A 83 -19.07 -16.92 9.58
N SER A 84 -18.03 -17.60 10.10
CA SER A 84 -16.70 -17.01 10.21
C SER A 84 -16.01 -16.93 8.84
N ASP A 85 -16.16 -17.96 8.00
CA ASP A 85 -15.59 -17.97 6.65
C ASP A 85 -16.23 -16.87 5.79
N VAL A 86 -17.52 -16.59 5.98
CA VAL A 86 -18.21 -15.48 5.31
C VAL A 86 -17.60 -14.12 5.72
N ILE A 87 -17.35 -13.91 7.02
CA ILE A 87 -16.72 -12.67 7.51
C ILE A 87 -15.30 -12.51 6.98
N VAL A 88 -14.49 -13.57 7.01
CA VAL A 88 -13.11 -13.56 6.47
C VAL A 88 -13.12 -13.21 4.99
N ASN A 89 -13.92 -13.92 4.18
CA ASN A 89 -14.04 -13.67 2.75
C ASN A 89 -14.52 -12.25 2.45
N ARG A 90 -15.43 -11.71 3.28
CA ARG A 90 -15.92 -10.33 3.12
C ARG A 90 -14.84 -9.31 3.44
N ILE A 91 -14.06 -9.50 4.50
CA ILE A 91 -12.91 -8.64 4.82
C ILE A 91 -11.86 -8.72 3.70
N ASP A 92 -11.51 -9.91 3.24
CA ASP A 92 -10.56 -10.08 2.12
C ASP A 92 -11.03 -9.36 0.85
N TYR A 93 -12.33 -9.45 0.54
CA TYR A 93 -12.94 -8.69 -0.54
C TYR A 93 -12.82 -7.18 -0.32
N LEU A 94 -13.15 -6.67 0.87
CA LEU A 94 -13.05 -5.25 1.20
C LEU A 94 -11.59 -4.76 1.11
N LEU A 95 -10.63 -5.51 1.66
CA LEU A 95 -9.20 -5.16 1.59
C LEU A 95 -8.68 -5.08 0.16
N ALA A 96 -9.21 -5.91 -0.75
CA ALA A 96 -8.89 -5.84 -2.18
C ALA A 96 -9.59 -4.68 -2.92
N HIS A 97 -10.63 -4.08 -2.33
CA HIS A 97 -11.47 -3.04 -2.94
C HIS A 97 -11.70 -1.87 -1.96
N PRO A 98 -10.64 -1.15 -1.55
CA PRO A 98 -10.77 0.02 -0.71
C PRO A 98 -11.69 1.07 -1.36
N PRO A 99 -12.65 1.65 -0.62
CA PRO A 99 -13.47 2.74 -1.09
C PRO A 99 -12.63 3.94 -1.52
N ARG A 100 -13.14 4.65 -2.52
CA ARG A 100 -12.52 5.84 -3.07
C ARG A 100 -13.31 7.09 -2.66
N PRO A 101 -12.66 8.20 -2.27
CA PRO A 101 -13.34 9.45 -1.99
C PRO A 101 -14.01 10.05 -3.26
N PRO A 102 -15.06 10.87 -3.07
CA PRO A 102 -15.62 11.28 -1.78
C PRO A 102 -16.36 10.12 -1.09
N TYR A 103 -16.16 10.00 0.21
CA TYR A 103 -16.76 8.97 1.04
C TYR A 103 -18.20 9.37 1.41
N ASN A 104 -19.03 8.38 1.72
CA ASN A 104 -20.30 8.55 2.40
C ASN A 104 -20.10 8.56 3.91
N PHE A 105 -19.25 7.67 4.46
CA PHE A 105 -19.10 7.47 5.90
C PHE A 105 -17.62 7.31 6.28
N LEU A 106 -17.14 8.18 7.16
CA LEU A 106 -15.73 8.24 7.54
C LEU A 106 -15.60 8.39 9.07
N ILE A 107 -14.71 7.60 9.67
CA ILE A 107 -14.42 7.66 11.10
C ILE A 107 -13.05 8.30 11.36
N GLY A 108 -13.00 9.23 12.30
CA GLY A 108 -11.79 9.75 12.91
C GLY A 108 -11.59 9.18 14.30
N THR A 109 -10.36 8.96 14.70
CA THR A 109 -10.02 8.51 16.06
C THR A 109 -8.70 9.11 16.50
N MET A 110 -8.52 9.32 17.81
CA MET A 110 -7.21 9.61 18.38
C MET A 110 -6.91 8.56 19.43
N GLU A 111 -5.79 7.87 19.26
CA GLU A 111 -5.48 6.68 20.05
C GLU A 111 -4.04 6.70 20.54
N ARG A 112 -3.76 5.91 21.57
CA ARG A 112 -2.42 5.68 22.08
C ARG A 112 -2.33 4.25 22.58
N ASN A 113 -1.44 3.47 22.00
CA ASN A 113 -1.17 2.07 22.36
C ASN A 113 -2.40 1.16 22.27
N GLU A 114 -3.22 1.32 21.22
CA GLU A 114 -4.40 0.49 20.98
C GLU A 114 -4.13 -0.67 20.01
N GLY A 115 -2.87 -1.04 19.79
CA GLY A 115 -2.43 -2.16 18.95
C GLY A 115 -3.18 -3.48 19.18
N PRO A 116 -3.51 -3.86 20.43
CA PRO A 116 -4.30 -5.06 20.71
C PRO A 116 -5.71 -5.07 20.13
N ASP A 117 -6.33 -3.91 19.91
CA ASP A 117 -7.77 -3.77 19.61
C ASP A 117 -8.05 -3.13 18.24
N ILE A 118 -7.11 -2.37 17.71
CA ILE A 118 -7.37 -1.48 16.58
C ILE A 118 -7.77 -2.22 15.29
N ILE A 119 -7.23 -3.42 15.02
CA ILE A 119 -7.56 -4.16 13.79
C ILE A 119 -8.96 -4.79 13.88
N GLU A 120 -9.35 -5.32 15.04
CA GLU A 120 -10.73 -5.81 15.27
C GLU A 120 -11.73 -4.64 15.10
N TRP A 121 -11.40 -3.48 15.69
CA TRP A 121 -12.21 -2.28 15.60
C TRP A 121 -12.36 -1.79 14.15
N LEU A 122 -11.28 -1.75 13.37
CA LEU A 122 -11.33 -1.37 11.95
C LEU A 122 -12.17 -2.35 11.15
N PHE A 123 -11.93 -3.66 11.27
CA PHE A 123 -12.65 -4.69 10.52
C PHE A 123 -14.14 -4.71 10.83
N TYR A 124 -14.50 -4.54 12.10
CA TYR A 124 -15.89 -4.39 12.49
C TYR A 124 -16.57 -3.23 11.74
N HIS A 125 -15.96 -2.04 11.78
CA HIS A 125 -16.54 -0.85 11.17
C HIS A 125 -16.57 -0.92 9.63
N MET A 126 -15.58 -1.58 9.01
CA MET A 126 -15.59 -1.90 7.58
C MET A 126 -16.78 -2.79 7.20
N LEU A 127 -17.04 -3.85 7.97
CA LEU A 127 -18.13 -4.80 7.70
C LEU A 127 -19.52 -4.15 7.75
N ILE A 128 -19.71 -3.17 8.65
CA ILE A 128 -20.97 -2.44 8.77
C ILE A 128 -21.07 -1.25 7.80
N GLY A 129 -20.05 -1.04 6.97
CA GLY A 129 -20.10 -0.16 5.79
C GLY A 129 -19.47 1.22 5.97
N PHE A 130 -18.61 1.44 6.98
CA PHE A 130 -17.73 2.61 7.01
C PHE A 130 -16.60 2.45 5.98
N GLU A 131 -16.22 3.55 5.35
CA GLU A 131 -15.42 3.50 4.12
C GLU A 131 -13.96 3.92 4.30
N HIS A 132 -13.65 4.76 5.29
CA HIS A 132 -12.28 5.23 5.53
C HIS A 132 -12.06 5.66 6.98
N PHE A 133 -10.81 5.57 7.43
CA PHE A 133 -10.42 5.84 8.81
C PHE A 133 -9.27 6.85 8.89
N VAL A 134 -9.39 7.85 9.74
CA VAL A 134 -8.32 8.80 10.04
C VAL A 134 -7.88 8.57 11.48
N VAL A 135 -6.68 8.00 11.62
CA VAL A 135 -6.10 7.64 12.91
C VAL A 135 -5.06 8.68 13.30
N TYR A 136 -5.36 9.45 14.34
CA TYR A 136 -4.40 10.33 15.01
C TYR A 136 -3.68 9.54 16.09
N ASP A 137 -2.50 9.04 15.77
CA ASP A 137 -1.67 8.29 16.73
C ASP A 137 -0.96 9.26 17.68
N HIS A 138 -1.32 9.19 18.96
CA HIS A 138 -0.92 10.10 20.01
C HIS A 138 0.29 9.56 20.78
N MET A 139 1.45 9.57 20.10
CA MET A 139 2.72 9.12 20.67
C MET A 139 2.66 7.66 21.18
N SER A 140 2.10 6.73 20.39
CA SER A 140 2.18 5.31 20.73
C SER A 140 3.64 4.85 20.82
N ASP A 141 3.91 3.93 21.73
CA ASP A 141 5.20 3.29 21.97
C ASP A 141 5.14 1.75 21.94
N ASP A 142 3.97 1.20 21.58
CA ASP A 142 3.76 -0.21 21.25
C ASP A 142 3.80 -0.46 19.73
N ASP A 143 3.23 -1.59 19.27
CA ASP A 143 3.20 -1.98 17.86
C ASP A 143 1.99 -1.44 17.08
N THR A 144 1.27 -0.43 17.60
CA THR A 144 0.07 0.11 16.95
C THR A 144 0.35 0.64 15.54
N ARG A 145 1.42 1.41 15.38
CA ARG A 145 1.79 1.97 14.06
C ARG A 145 2.05 0.85 13.06
N GLU A 146 2.85 -0.15 13.43
CA GLU A 146 3.21 -1.27 12.57
C GLU A 146 2.00 -2.10 12.15
N ARG A 147 1.02 -2.30 13.05
CA ARG A 147 -0.23 -3.00 12.74
C ARG A 147 -1.10 -2.24 11.74
N LEU A 148 -1.06 -0.92 11.77
CA LEU A 148 -1.81 -0.07 10.85
C LEU A 148 -1.18 0.02 9.46
N LEU A 149 0.16 -0.09 9.34
CA LEU A 149 0.86 0.15 8.07
C LEU A 149 0.25 -0.57 6.86
N PRO A 150 -0.12 -1.87 6.92
CA PRO A 150 -0.71 -2.52 5.76
C PRO A 150 -2.09 -1.93 5.40
N LEU A 151 -2.90 -1.49 6.38
CA LEU A 151 -4.18 -0.82 6.11
C LEU A 151 -4.02 0.61 5.61
N VAL A 152 -2.94 1.28 6.02
CA VAL A 152 -2.53 2.52 5.34
C VAL A 152 -2.21 2.15 3.88
N GLU A 153 -1.34 1.16 3.62
CA GLU A 153 -0.85 0.87 2.26
C GLU A 153 -1.98 0.42 1.33
N LEU A 154 -2.98 -0.27 1.87
CA LEU A 154 -4.14 -0.77 1.15
C LEU A 154 -5.23 0.28 0.92
N GLY A 155 -5.10 1.52 1.39
CA GLY A 155 -6.10 2.52 1.06
C GLY A 155 -7.21 2.72 2.11
N TRP A 156 -7.12 2.11 3.29
CA TRP A 156 -8.18 2.14 4.32
C TRP A 156 -7.94 3.11 5.47
N VAL A 157 -6.68 3.45 5.76
CA VAL A 157 -6.30 4.27 6.92
C VAL A 157 -5.42 5.45 6.50
N THR A 158 -5.77 6.65 6.92
CA THR A 158 -4.85 7.80 6.98
C THR A 158 -4.28 7.90 8.40
N LEU A 159 -2.98 7.62 8.54
CA LEU A 159 -2.26 7.73 9.81
C LEU A 159 -1.63 9.12 9.96
N VAL A 160 -1.92 9.79 11.07
CA VAL A 160 -1.44 11.14 11.40
C VAL A 160 -0.72 11.10 12.75
N SER A 161 0.57 11.49 12.78
CA SER A 161 1.28 11.65 14.05
C SER A 161 0.74 12.84 14.83
N GLN A 162 0.34 12.62 16.08
CA GLN A 162 -0.10 13.65 17.01
C GLN A 162 0.93 13.78 18.14
N GLU A 163 1.78 14.81 18.05
CA GLU A 163 2.88 15.05 19.01
C GLU A 163 2.50 16.03 20.14
N ASP A 164 1.28 16.60 20.11
CA ASP A 164 0.82 17.48 21.18
C ASP A 164 0.59 16.69 22.47
N SER A 165 1.47 16.85 23.46
CA SER A 165 1.33 16.22 24.78
C SER A 165 0.32 16.94 25.70
N SER A 166 -0.25 18.06 25.27
CA SER A 166 -1.19 18.82 26.10
C SER A 166 -2.60 18.20 26.12
N ARG A 167 -3.41 18.62 27.09
CA ARG A 167 -4.84 18.22 27.18
C ARG A 167 -5.69 18.66 25.98
N TRP A 168 -5.16 19.52 25.11
CA TRP A 168 -5.85 20.03 23.93
C TRP A 168 -5.61 19.20 22.67
N ALA A 169 -4.81 18.14 22.74
CA ALA A 169 -4.50 17.28 21.61
C ALA A 169 -5.75 16.67 20.97
N GLN A 170 -6.65 16.09 21.78
CA GLN A 170 -7.89 15.49 21.29
C GLN A 170 -8.86 16.53 20.71
N PRO A 171 -9.23 17.62 21.43
CA PRO A 171 -10.09 18.66 20.84
C PRO A 171 -9.55 19.20 19.52
N ARG A 172 -8.23 19.48 19.45
CA ARG A 172 -7.59 19.95 18.22
C ARG A 172 -7.66 18.92 17.10
N SER A 173 -7.40 17.65 17.38
CA SER A 173 -7.49 16.57 16.40
C SER A 173 -8.91 16.43 15.84
N VAL A 174 -9.93 16.59 16.69
CA VAL A 174 -11.33 16.54 16.23
C VAL A 174 -11.68 17.77 15.39
N ASP A 175 -11.23 18.96 15.77
CA ASP A 175 -11.47 20.17 14.96
C ASP A 175 -10.74 20.10 13.61
N THR A 176 -9.50 19.60 13.59
CA THR A 176 -8.76 19.29 12.36
C THR A 176 -9.52 18.28 11.52
N PHE A 177 -9.93 17.15 12.10
CA PHE A 177 -10.70 16.12 11.42
C PHE A 177 -11.99 16.68 10.80
N MET A 178 -12.79 17.39 11.58
CA MET A 178 -14.05 17.95 11.12
C MET A 178 -13.86 19.03 10.06
N SER A 179 -12.76 19.79 10.11
CA SER A 179 -12.50 20.86 9.16
C SER A 179 -11.93 20.35 7.83
N GLU A 180 -10.99 19.40 7.88
CA GLU A 180 -10.32 18.84 6.71
C GLU A 180 -11.21 17.86 5.93
N TRP A 181 -12.08 17.10 6.62
CA TRP A 181 -12.83 16.00 5.99
C TRP A 181 -14.28 16.33 5.63
N LYS A 182 -14.78 17.52 5.97
CA LYS A 182 -16.19 17.91 5.77
C LYS A 182 -16.68 17.89 4.32
N LEU A 183 -15.80 18.10 3.34
CA LEU A 183 -16.12 18.04 1.91
C LEU A 183 -15.71 16.71 1.27
N ARG A 184 -15.05 15.84 2.03
CA ARG A 184 -14.49 14.55 1.58
C ARG A 184 -15.31 13.36 2.03
N SER A 185 -16.15 13.54 3.04
CA SER A 185 -17.16 12.57 3.43
C SER A 185 -18.50 13.27 3.65
N LYS A 186 -19.60 12.59 3.31
CA LYS A 186 -20.94 13.05 3.68
C LYS A 186 -21.13 13.03 5.19
N TRP A 187 -20.79 11.92 5.83
CA TRP A 187 -20.90 11.71 7.28
C TRP A 187 -19.52 11.55 7.90
N LEU A 188 -19.28 12.32 8.96
CA LEU A 188 -18.10 12.23 9.80
C LEU A 188 -18.48 11.75 11.20
N PHE A 189 -17.70 10.83 11.72
CA PHE A 189 -17.86 10.33 13.08
C PHE A 189 -16.51 10.32 13.78
N PHE A 190 -16.43 10.78 15.03
CA PHE A 190 -15.20 10.67 15.82
C PHE A 190 -15.42 9.70 16.98
N LEU A 191 -14.69 8.59 16.99
CA LEU A 191 -14.86 7.45 17.89
C LEU A 191 -13.55 7.08 18.58
N ASP A 192 -13.66 6.58 19.81
CA ASP A 192 -12.53 5.96 20.51
C ASP A 192 -12.43 4.47 20.10
N ILE A 193 -11.24 3.84 20.21
CA ILE A 193 -11.03 2.42 19.81
C ILE A 193 -11.84 1.44 20.70
N ASP A 194 -12.33 1.89 21.85
CA ASP A 194 -13.23 1.14 22.73
C ASP A 194 -14.73 1.36 22.44
N GLU A 195 -15.08 2.05 21.35
CA GLU A 195 -16.46 2.37 20.96
C GLU A 195 -16.86 1.70 19.63
N TYR A 196 -17.88 0.84 19.65
CA TYR A 196 -18.37 0.05 18.50
C TYR A 196 -19.81 0.41 18.13
N VAL A 197 -20.09 0.75 16.87
CA VAL A 197 -21.45 1.12 16.42
C VAL A 197 -22.31 -0.11 16.15
N ALA A 198 -23.37 -0.32 16.92
CA ALA A 198 -24.19 -1.52 16.82
C ALA A 198 -25.69 -1.22 16.67
N ARG A 199 -26.38 -1.97 15.81
CA ARG A 199 -27.85 -2.00 15.77
C ARG A 199 -28.42 -2.69 17.01
N ASN A 200 -29.57 -2.24 17.47
CA ASN A 200 -30.24 -2.84 18.61
C ASN A 200 -30.89 -4.19 18.25
N GLN A 201 -30.36 -5.28 18.82
CA GLN A 201 -30.74 -6.66 18.49
C GLN A 201 -32.18 -7.00 18.91
N THR A 202 -32.74 -6.35 19.93
CA THR A 202 -34.12 -6.61 20.39
C THR A 202 -35.18 -6.16 19.37
N GLN A 203 -34.87 -5.16 18.54
CA GLN A 203 -35.74 -4.73 17.44
C GLN A 203 -35.55 -5.57 16.17
N VAL A 204 -34.33 -6.06 15.91
CA VAL A 204 -34.02 -6.95 14.77
C VAL A 204 -34.72 -8.31 14.93
N ALA A 205 -34.78 -8.86 16.15
CA ALA A 205 -35.51 -10.11 16.42
C ALA A 205 -37.04 -9.99 16.20
N ALA A 206 -37.62 -8.80 16.42
CA ALA A 206 -39.04 -8.53 16.17
C ALA A 206 -39.38 -8.41 14.67
N ALA A 207 -38.39 -8.17 13.81
CA ALA A 207 -38.55 -8.06 12.36
C ALA A 207 -38.37 -9.39 11.59
N GLY A 208 -38.03 -10.48 12.30
CA GLY A 208 -37.98 -11.83 11.74
C GLY A 208 -36.66 -12.21 11.05
N GLY A 209 -35.75 -12.81 11.82
CA GLY A 209 -34.72 -13.75 11.34
C GLY A 209 -33.46 -13.17 10.69
N MET A 210 -32.31 -13.41 11.33
CA MET A 210 -30.96 -13.27 10.73
C MET A 210 -30.78 -14.25 9.56
N GLY A 211 -31.28 -13.90 8.38
CA GLY A 211 -31.21 -14.77 7.19
C GLY A 211 -31.43 -14.11 5.83
N HIS A 212 -31.61 -12.79 5.75
CA HIS A 212 -31.66 -12.05 4.49
C HIS A 212 -30.57 -10.99 4.46
N GLU A 213 -30.02 -10.70 3.27
CA GLU A 213 -29.06 -9.62 3.00
C GLU A 213 -29.56 -8.28 3.58
N GLU A 214 -29.30 -8.04 4.86
CA GLU A 214 -29.56 -6.74 5.46
C GLU A 214 -28.60 -5.75 4.83
N SER A 215 -29.16 -4.65 4.32
CA SER A 215 -28.41 -3.46 3.94
C SER A 215 -27.41 -3.10 5.06
N PRO A 216 -26.11 -2.81 4.75
CA PRO A 216 -25.11 -2.40 5.73
C PRO A 216 -25.63 -1.30 6.66
N PHE A 217 -25.10 -1.21 7.89
CA PHE A 217 -25.52 -0.19 8.87
C PHE A 217 -25.57 1.20 8.25
N THR A 218 -24.53 1.58 7.51
CA THR A 218 -24.41 2.90 6.89
C THR A 218 -25.45 3.16 5.81
N ALA A 219 -25.82 2.16 5.01
CA ALA A 219 -26.83 2.31 3.97
C ALA A 219 -28.24 2.48 4.55
N TRP A 220 -28.58 1.73 5.60
CA TRP A 220 -29.81 1.97 6.38
C TRP A 220 -29.78 3.33 7.12
N PHE A 221 -28.65 3.66 7.75
CA PHE A 221 -28.50 4.93 8.44
C PHE A 221 -28.72 6.11 7.48
N GLU A 222 -28.19 6.02 6.26
CA GLU A 222 -28.39 7.01 5.21
C GLU A 222 -29.88 7.13 4.83
N SER A 223 -30.62 6.02 4.72
CA SER A 223 -32.06 6.10 4.39
C SER A 223 -32.88 6.77 5.50
N GLU A 224 -32.53 6.55 6.77
CA GLU A 224 -33.26 7.11 7.92
C GLU A 224 -32.87 8.56 8.25
N TYR A 225 -31.60 8.92 8.05
CA TYR A 225 -31.01 10.17 8.56
C TYR A 225 -30.40 11.06 7.48
N GLY A 226 -30.44 10.69 6.20
CA GLY A 226 -29.83 11.45 5.08
C GLY A 226 -30.18 12.94 5.03
N ASN A 227 -31.35 13.30 5.55
CA ASN A 227 -31.90 14.67 5.56
C ASN A 227 -31.60 15.49 6.83
N VAL A 228 -30.98 14.91 7.87
CA VAL A 228 -30.61 15.66 9.08
C VAL A 228 -29.19 16.23 9.00
N GLY A 229 -28.82 17.06 9.97
CA GLY A 229 -27.47 17.61 10.09
C GLY A 229 -26.53 16.67 10.84
N GLY A 230 -27.05 16.02 11.89
CA GLY A 230 -26.33 15.03 12.66
C GLY A 230 -27.24 14.19 13.54
N VAL A 231 -26.71 13.08 14.04
CA VAL A 231 -27.39 12.20 14.99
C VAL A 231 -26.52 12.04 16.24
N ALA A 232 -27.11 12.29 17.40
CA ALA A 232 -26.51 12.11 18.71
C ALA A 232 -26.77 10.69 19.19
N ILE A 233 -25.72 9.89 19.30
CA ILE A 233 -25.85 8.45 19.53
C ILE A 233 -25.63 8.15 21.02
N PRO A 234 -26.57 7.44 21.67
CA PRO A 234 -26.39 6.98 23.05
C PRO A 234 -25.30 5.91 23.13
N ARG A 235 -24.68 5.80 24.30
CA ARG A 235 -23.74 4.73 24.61
C ARG A 235 -24.42 3.66 25.46
N LEU A 236 -24.03 2.42 25.25
CA LEU A 236 -24.36 1.27 26.07
C LEU A 236 -23.03 0.71 26.61
N CYS A 237 -22.82 0.80 27.92
CA CYS A 237 -21.54 0.43 28.50
C CYS A 237 -21.49 -1.08 28.78
N PHE A 238 -20.46 -1.72 28.27
CA PHE A 238 -20.17 -3.13 28.53
C PHE A 238 -19.26 -3.27 29.75
N THR A 239 -19.47 -4.35 30.50
CA THR A 239 -18.61 -4.72 31.62
C THR A 239 -17.40 -5.49 31.10
N SER A 240 -16.43 -5.68 31.98
CA SER A 240 -15.29 -6.57 31.79
C SER A 240 -15.69 -8.05 31.82
N ASN A 241 -16.98 -8.39 31.83
CA ASN A 241 -17.50 -9.75 32.03
C ASN A 241 -16.92 -10.46 33.28
N GLY A 242 -16.47 -9.68 34.29
CA GLY A 242 -15.80 -10.19 35.49
C GLY A 242 -14.35 -10.61 35.30
N HIS A 243 -13.70 -10.26 34.18
CA HIS A 243 -12.31 -10.59 33.91
C HIS A 243 -11.36 -9.79 34.80
N TYR A 244 -10.57 -10.47 35.64
CA TYR A 244 -9.51 -9.83 36.43
C TYR A 244 -8.33 -9.39 35.55
N GLN A 245 -7.95 -10.26 34.61
CA GLN A 245 -6.91 -10.01 33.60
C GLN A 245 -7.54 -10.11 32.22
N ARG A 246 -6.94 -9.41 31.27
CA ARG A 246 -7.42 -9.37 29.90
C ARG A 246 -7.37 -10.78 29.27
N PRO A 247 -8.48 -11.30 28.75
CA PRO A 247 -8.54 -12.54 27.99
C PRO A 247 -7.80 -12.44 26.65
N GLN A 248 -7.49 -13.59 26.04
CA GLN A 248 -6.87 -13.67 24.71
C GLN A 248 -7.86 -13.43 23.56
N GLN A 249 -9.16 -13.58 23.81
CA GLN A 249 -10.21 -13.35 22.82
C GLN A 249 -10.32 -11.84 22.48
N GLY A 250 -10.87 -11.53 21.30
CA GLY A 250 -11.20 -10.16 20.90
C GLY A 250 -12.28 -9.53 21.78
N VAL A 251 -12.43 -8.22 21.69
CA VAL A 251 -13.33 -7.39 22.49
C VAL A 251 -14.77 -7.90 22.35
N MET A 252 -15.27 -8.04 21.13
CA MET A 252 -16.66 -8.45 20.89
C MET A 252 -16.94 -9.89 21.34
N GLN A 253 -15.88 -10.72 21.39
CA GLN A 253 -15.98 -12.10 21.84
C GLN A 253 -15.96 -12.23 23.36
N ALA A 254 -15.13 -11.44 24.03
CA ALA A 254 -14.88 -11.52 25.46
C ALA A 254 -15.92 -10.77 26.30
N TYR A 255 -16.39 -9.62 25.80
CA TYR A 255 -17.24 -8.70 26.56
C TYR A 255 -18.65 -8.67 25.97
N THR A 256 -19.53 -9.48 26.54
CA THR A 256 -20.91 -9.64 26.07
C THR A 256 -21.95 -9.16 27.07
N GLU A 257 -21.55 -8.66 28.24
CA GLU A 257 -22.47 -8.19 29.26
C GLU A 257 -22.49 -6.67 29.28
N ALA A 258 -23.69 -6.07 29.20
CA ALA A 258 -23.88 -4.62 29.27
C ALA A 258 -24.67 -4.20 30.50
N ARG A 259 -24.38 -3.00 31.01
CA ARG A 259 -25.13 -2.39 32.12
C ARG A 259 -26.40 -1.73 31.59
N ALA A 260 -27.56 -2.22 32.00
CA ALA A 260 -28.86 -1.75 31.50
C ALA A 260 -29.14 -0.27 31.83
N VAL A 261 -28.62 0.23 32.96
CA VAL A 261 -28.81 1.62 33.40
C VAL A 261 -28.01 2.65 32.60
N ASP A 262 -27.00 2.20 31.84
CA ASP A 262 -26.09 3.09 31.11
C ASP A 262 -26.58 3.44 29.70
N ARG A 263 -27.77 2.96 29.30
CA ARG A 263 -28.41 3.21 27.99
C ARG A 263 -28.58 4.70 27.61
N ASN A 264 -28.32 5.61 28.55
CA ASN A 264 -28.48 7.07 28.43
C ASN A 264 -27.28 7.85 29.01
N PHE A 265 -26.06 7.36 28.90
CA PHE A 265 -24.89 8.16 29.31
C PHE A 265 -24.88 9.52 28.58
N PHE A 266 -25.19 10.60 29.31
CA PHE A 266 -25.66 11.91 28.79
C PHE A 266 -24.69 12.72 27.91
N VAL A 267 -23.53 12.15 27.59
CA VAL A 267 -22.53 12.76 26.72
C VAL A 267 -22.49 11.94 25.43
N PRO A 268 -23.31 12.25 24.41
CA PRO A 268 -23.40 11.46 23.19
C PRO A 268 -22.20 11.68 22.29
N LYS A 269 -21.83 10.68 21.49
CA LYS A 269 -21.00 10.92 20.31
C LYS A 269 -21.89 11.31 19.13
N LEU A 270 -21.36 12.11 18.21
CA LEU A 270 -22.11 12.62 17.07
C LEU A 270 -21.59 12.02 15.77
N ILE A 271 -22.49 11.50 14.95
CA ILE A 271 -22.25 11.34 13.51
C ILE A 271 -22.92 12.52 12.80
N LEU A 272 -22.18 13.24 11.94
CA LEU A 272 -22.65 14.52 11.42
C LEU A 272 -22.19 14.82 9.99
N GLN A 273 -22.99 15.63 9.28
CA GLN A 273 -22.65 16.20 7.99
C GLN A 273 -21.91 17.52 8.19
N ALA A 274 -20.60 17.45 8.42
CA ALA A 274 -19.78 18.59 8.81
C ALA A 274 -19.80 19.77 7.81
N ARG A 275 -20.11 19.52 6.53
CA ARG A 275 -20.30 20.57 5.52
C ARG A 275 -21.38 21.60 5.88
N TYR A 276 -22.34 21.21 6.71
CA TYR A 276 -23.42 22.09 7.19
C TYR A 276 -23.21 22.57 8.63
N ARG A 277 -22.15 22.15 9.32
CA ARG A 277 -21.92 22.51 10.73
C ARG A 277 -21.57 24.00 10.85
N LEU A 278 -22.32 24.73 11.68
CA LEU A 278 -22.08 26.14 12.01
C LEU A 278 -21.21 26.31 13.25
N GLY A 279 -21.30 25.40 14.22
CA GLY A 279 -20.51 25.45 15.46
C GLY A 279 -20.83 24.29 16.41
N GLY A 280 -20.19 24.30 17.58
CA GLY A 280 -20.34 23.30 18.64
C GLY A 280 -19.05 22.52 18.92
N ASP A 281 -19.13 21.45 19.70
CA ASP A 281 -18.02 20.54 20.04
C ASP A 281 -18.33 19.10 19.58
N ILE A 282 -17.64 18.12 20.14
CA ILE A 282 -17.80 16.70 19.78
C ILE A 282 -19.13 16.08 20.28
N HIS A 283 -19.88 16.79 21.13
CA HIS A 283 -21.12 16.35 21.75
C HIS A 283 -22.32 17.25 21.39
N LYS A 284 -22.07 18.45 20.85
CA LYS A 284 -23.09 19.42 20.45
C LYS A 284 -22.74 20.00 19.08
N ALA A 285 -23.73 20.12 18.20
CA ALA A 285 -23.54 20.77 16.90
C ALA A 285 -24.79 21.56 16.49
N THR A 286 -24.58 22.69 15.84
CA THR A 286 -25.62 23.45 15.12
C THR A 286 -25.35 23.41 13.62
N PHE A 287 -26.40 23.49 12.81
CA PHE A 287 -26.29 23.32 11.36
C PHE A 287 -26.98 24.45 10.57
N SER A 288 -26.50 24.65 9.35
CA SER A 288 -27.12 25.51 8.34
C SER A 288 -28.20 24.75 7.55
N ASP A 289 -28.82 25.42 6.56
CA ASP A 289 -29.75 24.80 5.62
C ASP A 289 -30.96 24.10 6.27
N LYS A 290 -31.41 24.63 7.42
CA LYS A 290 -32.51 24.09 8.24
C LYS A 290 -32.31 22.63 8.68
N ARG A 291 -31.09 22.10 8.58
CA ARG A 291 -30.73 20.78 9.11
C ARG A 291 -30.63 20.85 10.63
N GLU A 292 -30.89 19.71 11.27
CA GLU A 292 -30.97 19.63 12.74
C GLU A 292 -30.15 18.48 13.30
N LEU A 293 -29.79 18.60 14.58
CA LEU A 293 -29.24 17.50 15.37
C LEU A 293 -30.39 16.73 16.01
N VAL A 294 -30.49 15.44 15.72
CA VAL A 294 -31.52 14.56 16.30
C VAL A 294 -30.90 13.43 17.14
N ASP A 295 -31.69 12.68 17.91
CA ASP A 295 -31.32 11.35 18.41
C ASP A 295 -31.80 10.23 17.45
N PRO A 296 -31.54 8.94 17.75
CA PRO A 296 -32.00 7.85 16.92
C PRO A 296 -33.53 7.73 16.78
N LEU A 297 -34.33 8.46 17.56
CA LEU A 297 -35.80 8.51 17.46
C LEU A 297 -36.30 9.83 16.84
N HIS A 298 -35.40 10.54 16.15
CA HIS A 298 -35.64 11.83 15.50
C HIS A 298 -36.06 12.96 16.46
N LYS A 299 -35.83 12.82 17.78
CA LYS A 299 -36.11 13.86 18.77
C LYS A 299 -35.02 14.94 18.75
N LYS A 300 -35.40 16.17 19.09
CA LYS A 300 -34.58 17.38 18.96
C LYS A 300 -34.47 18.13 20.28
N GLY A 301 -33.56 19.11 20.33
CA GLY A 301 -33.43 20.02 21.46
C GLY A 301 -33.22 19.28 22.79
N ASP A 302 -33.94 19.71 23.83
CA ASP A 302 -33.86 19.11 25.16
C ASP A 302 -34.58 17.75 25.24
N GLU A 303 -35.40 17.36 24.26
CA GLU A 303 -36.08 16.05 24.26
C GLU A 303 -35.18 14.89 23.82
N LYS A 304 -34.02 15.24 23.25
CA LYS A 304 -33.02 14.32 22.74
C LYS A 304 -32.45 13.45 23.87
N LEU A 305 -32.43 12.14 23.67
CA LEU A 305 -31.90 11.16 24.62
C LEU A 305 -32.62 11.13 25.98
N LYS A 306 -33.92 11.49 26.02
CA LYS A 306 -34.74 11.42 27.24
C LYS A 306 -35.46 10.09 27.44
N GLN A 307 -35.49 9.19 26.45
CA GLN A 307 -36.11 7.88 26.61
C GLN A 307 -35.15 6.90 27.28
N ASP A 308 -35.65 6.08 28.21
CA ASP A 308 -34.89 5.04 28.90
C ASP A 308 -34.59 3.84 27.98
N GLY A 309 -33.78 4.07 26.93
CA GLY A 309 -33.37 3.06 25.98
C GLY A 309 -34.30 2.88 24.77
N ASP A 310 -34.30 1.67 24.21
CA ASP A 310 -35.00 1.25 22.98
C ASP A 310 -34.68 2.04 21.70
N TYR A 311 -33.48 2.63 21.63
CA TYR A 311 -32.99 3.22 20.39
C TYR A 311 -32.72 2.12 19.35
N PRO A 312 -32.91 2.37 18.04
CA PRO A 312 -32.62 1.41 16.99
C PRO A 312 -31.12 1.04 16.86
N PHE A 313 -30.23 1.83 17.46
CA PHE A 313 -28.79 1.58 17.51
C PHE A 313 -28.11 2.34 18.65
N TYR A 314 -26.94 1.85 19.04
CA TYR A 314 -26.11 2.35 20.13
C TYR A 314 -24.64 2.37 19.74
N ILE A 315 -23.83 3.06 20.53
CA ILE A 315 -22.40 2.76 20.64
C ILE A 315 -22.20 1.80 21.81
N HIS A 316 -21.70 0.61 21.55
CA HIS A 316 -21.18 -0.29 22.58
C HIS A 316 -19.84 0.25 23.08
N HIS A 317 -19.75 0.58 24.36
CA HIS A 317 -18.57 1.20 24.96
C HIS A 317 -17.88 0.24 25.95
N TYR A 318 -16.65 -0.16 25.63
CA TYR A 318 -15.85 -1.12 26.40
C TYR A 318 -14.76 -0.42 27.21
N TRP A 319 -15.16 0.38 28.19
CA TRP A 319 -14.25 1.31 28.90
C TRP A 319 -13.08 0.63 29.60
N ALA A 320 -13.27 -0.57 30.18
CA ALA A 320 -12.20 -1.39 30.74
C ALA A 320 -12.42 -2.85 30.35
N LYS A 321 -11.34 -3.51 29.91
CA LYS A 321 -11.37 -4.89 29.41
C LYS A 321 -10.84 -5.88 30.46
N SER A 322 -10.54 -5.39 31.66
CA SER A 322 -10.26 -6.17 32.86
C SER A 322 -10.23 -5.30 34.11
N TRP A 323 -10.34 -5.91 35.30
CA TRP A 323 -10.14 -5.21 36.57
C TRP A 323 -8.77 -4.52 36.68
N ASP A 324 -7.70 -5.21 36.28
CA ASP A 324 -6.35 -4.65 36.30
C ASP A 324 -6.21 -3.43 35.38
N GLU A 325 -6.83 -3.46 34.21
CA GLU A 325 -6.88 -2.32 33.30
C GLU A 325 -7.70 -1.16 33.89
N CYS A 326 -8.82 -1.46 34.54
CA CYS A 326 -9.65 -0.51 35.26
C CYS A 326 -8.81 0.36 36.21
N VAL A 327 -8.02 -0.31 37.07
CA VAL A 327 -7.13 0.35 38.04
C VAL A 327 -6.01 1.13 37.35
N LYS A 328 -5.44 0.60 36.26
CA LYS A 328 -4.39 1.30 35.48
C LYS A 328 -4.92 2.57 34.82
N ARG A 329 -6.09 2.51 34.17
CA ARG A 329 -6.73 3.64 33.48
C ARG A 329 -7.03 4.78 34.45
N ILE A 330 -7.53 4.48 35.66
CA ILE A 330 -7.72 5.49 36.72
C ILE A 330 -6.39 6.18 37.06
N LYS A 331 -5.36 5.39 37.39
CA LYS A 331 -4.03 5.92 37.78
C LYS A 331 -3.35 6.74 36.68
N GLN A 332 -3.58 6.41 35.41
CA GLN A 332 -2.99 7.10 34.26
C GLN A 332 -3.72 8.39 33.89
N LYS A 333 -5.05 8.42 34.04
CA LYS A 333 -5.90 9.52 33.52
C LYS A 333 -6.29 10.55 34.59
N ALA A 334 -6.06 10.27 35.87
CA ALA A 334 -6.59 11.04 36.98
C ALA A 334 -5.52 11.42 38.03
N PHE A 335 -5.67 12.61 38.62
CA PHE A 335 -5.00 12.96 39.88
C PHE A 335 -5.93 12.64 41.06
N PRO A 336 -5.41 12.39 42.28
CA PRO A 336 -6.24 12.11 43.45
C PRO A 336 -7.28 13.21 43.69
N GLY A 337 -8.55 12.83 43.83
CA GLY A 337 -9.71 13.70 44.01
C GLY A 337 -10.21 14.38 42.72
N SER A 338 -9.74 13.98 41.54
CA SER A 338 -10.21 14.57 40.27
C SER A 338 -11.49 13.90 39.77
N TRP A 339 -12.32 14.65 39.04
CA TRP A 339 -13.52 14.11 38.38
C TRP A 339 -13.23 12.90 37.47
N ARG A 340 -12.02 12.80 36.90
CA ARG A 340 -11.61 11.63 36.10
C ARG A 340 -11.38 10.38 36.95
N GLU A 341 -10.92 10.54 38.20
CA GLU A 341 -10.80 9.44 39.16
C GLU A 341 -12.19 8.97 39.56
N GLU A 342 -13.07 9.91 39.96
CA GLU A 342 -14.46 9.60 40.33
C GLU A 342 -15.24 8.93 39.19
N MET A 343 -15.02 9.37 37.95
CA MET A 343 -15.58 8.74 36.76
C MET A 343 -15.04 7.33 36.57
N GLY A 344 -13.73 7.14 36.63
CA GLY A 344 -13.12 5.82 36.48
C GLY A 344 -13.54 4.85 37.59
N ASP A 345 -13.61 5.32 38.84
CA ASP A 345 -14.13 4.55 39.97
C ASP A 345 -15.59 4.14 39.74
N ARG A 346 -16.41 5.02 39.18
CA ARG A 346 -17.80 4.70 38.83
C ARG A 346 -17.88 3.59 37.79
N PHE A 347 -17.05 3.64 36.75
CA PHE A 347 -16.97 2.57 35.75
C PHE A 347 -16.54 1.26 36.43
N CYS A 348 -15.44 1.30 37.19
CA CYS A 348 -14.85 0.10 37.80
C CYS A 348 -15.73 -0.56 38.86
N ARG A 349 -16.45 0.22 39.68
CA ARG A 349 -17.20 -0.28 40.84
C ARG A 349 -18.17 -1.41 40.50
N TYR A 350 -18.71 -1.41 39.28
CA TYR A 350 -19.78 -2.31 38.85
C TYR A 350 -19.29 -3.44 37.92
N GLU A 351 -17.98 -3.66 37.83
CA GLU A 351 -17.38 -4.59 36.85
C GLU A 351 -17.36 -6.06 37.32
N MET A 352 -17.34 -6.30 38.64
CA MET A 352 -17.01 -7.62 39.20
C MET A 352 -18.24 -8.40 39.66
N ARG A 353 -18.59 -9.46 38.93
CA ARG A 353 -19.65 -10.41 39.29
C ARG A 353 -19.49 -10.93 40.72
N GLY A 354 -20.60 -11.01 41.46
CA GLY A 354 -20.63 -11.52 42.84
C GLY A 354 -20.25 -10.51 43.92
N THR A 355 -19.97 -9.25 43.57
CA THR A 355 -19.85 -8.15 44.52
C THR A 355 -21.22 -7.53 44.84
N GLU A 356 -21.36 -6.90 46.01
CA GLU A 356 -22.59 -6.18 46.37
C GLU A 356 -22.88 -5.07 45.37
N GLN A 357 -21.83 -4.35 44.97
CA GLN A 357 -21.93 -3.23 44.03
C GLN A 357 -22.45 -3.70 42.67
N TYR A 358 -21.91 -4.79 42.12
CA TYR A 358 -22.40 -5.36 40.86
C TYR A 358 -23.90 -5.69 40.91
N ALA A 359 -24.39 -6.20 42.05
CA ALA A 359 -25.80 -6.54 42.24
C ALA A 359 -26.73 -5.31 42.37
N GLU A 360 -26.19 -4.10 42.54
CA GLU A 360 -26.97 -2.85 42.56
C GLU A 360 -27.54 -2.48 41.18
N LEU A 361 -26.97 -3.01 40.09
CA LEU A 361 -27.35 -2.69 38.72
C LEU A 361 -27.90 -3.90 37.97
N ALA A 362 -28.84 -3.64 37.05
CA ALA A 362 -29.28 -4.65 36.10
C ALA A 362 -28.28 -4.78 34.94
N HIS A 363 -28.05 -6.02 34.50
CA HIS A 363 -27.13 -6.38 33.43
C HIS A 363 -27.85 -7.19 32.36
N GLU A 364 -27.40 -7.07 31.12
CA GLU A 364 -27.98 -7.74 29.95
C GLU A 364 -26.90 -8.46 29.15
N ASP A 365 -27.18 -9.71 28.76
CA ASP A 365 -26.26 -10.54 27.99
C ASP A 365 -26.53 -10.46 26.48
N TYR A 366 -25.51 -10.12 25.71
CA TYR A 366 -25.47 -10.03 24.26
C TYR A 366 -24.70 -11.20 23.65
N ASN A 367 -25.10 -12.44 23.96
CA ASN A 367 -24.38 -13.66 23.58
C ASN A 367 -24.14 -13.81 22.06
N ALA A 368 -24.99 -13.21 21.22
CA ALA A 368 -24.82 -13.21 19.76
C ALA A 368 -23.54 -12.47 19.32
N LEU A 369 -23.10 -11.45 20.08
CA LEU A 369 -21.84 -10.73 19.80
C LEU A 369 -20.64 -11.67 19.82
N ALA A 370 -20.64 -12.68 20.70
CA ALA A 370 -19.50 -13.57 20.82
C ALA A 370 -19.25 -14.41 19.57
N SER A 371 -20.30 -14.79 18.84
CA SER A 371 -20.14 -15.54 17.58
C SER A 371 -19.64 -14.64 16.46
N TYR A 372 -20.19 -13.44 16.35
CA TYR A 372 -19.77 -12.47 15.36
C TYR A 372 -18.31 -12.03 15.59
N GLY A 373 -17.97 -11.69 16.83
CA GLY A 373 -16.61 -11.32 17.26
C GLY A 373 -15.58 -12.40 16.97
N ARG A 374 -15.92 -13.69 17.12
CA ARG A 374 -15.05 -14.80 16.69
C ARG A 374 -14.73 -14.75 15.20
N GLY A 375 -15.73 -14.47 14.36
CA GLY A 375 -15.53 -14.35 12.91
C GLY A 375 -14.65 -13.16 12.55
N VAL A 376 -14.86 -12.00 13.19
CA VAL A 376 -14.00 -10.82 13.01
C VAL A 376 -12.57 -11.13 13.44
N MET A 377 -12.36 -11.74 14.60
CA MET A 377 -11.02 -12.11 15.06
C MET A 377 -10.34 -13.15 14.17
N ARG A 378 -11.08 -14.06 13.55
CA ARG A 378 -10.52 -14.93 12.49
C ARG A 378 -10.02 -14.12 11.30
N ALA A 379 -10.76 -13.11 10.88
CA ALA A 379 -10.30 -12.20 9.83
C ALA A 379 -9.05 -11.42 10.27
N VAL A 380 -9.00 -10.93 11.52
CA VAL A 380 -7.80 -10.28 12.09
C VAL A 380 -6.59 -11.22 12.02
N LEU A 381 -6.72 -12.47 12.45
CA LEU A 381 -5.63 -13.45 12.41
C LEU A 381 -5.21 -13.78 10.98
N ALA A 382 -6.16 -13.90 10.05
CA ALA A 382 -5.86 -14.10 8.63
C ALA A 382 -5.10 -12.91 8.03
N PHE A 383 -5.52 -11.68 8.37
CA PHE A 383 -4.86 -10.45 7.97
C PHE A 383 -3.44 -10.35 8.55
N GLU A 384 -3.26 -10.58 9.85
CA GLU A 384 -1.95 -10.56 10.50
C GLU A 384 -1.03 -11.66 9.97
N HIS A 385 -1.57 -12.82 9.59
CA HIS A 385 -0.78 -13.85 8.91
C HIS A 385 -0.34 -13.40 7.51
N LYS A 386 -1.26 -12.78 6.74
CA LYS A 386 -0.99 -12.28 5.38
C LYS A 386 0.00 -11.12 5.38
N TYR A 387 -0.10 -10.22 6.36
CA TYR A 387 0.72 -9.03 6.52
C TYR A 387 1.57 -9.11 7.79
N ALA A 388 2.19 -10.27 7.99
CA ALA A 388 2.95 -10.55 9.20
C ALA A 388 4.04 -9.51 9.45
N ARG A 389 4.16 -9.10 10.72
CA ARG A 389 5.28 -8.30 11.18
C ARG A 389 6.54 -9.15 11.14
N ILE A 390 7.47 -8.78 10.28
CA ILE A 390 8.74 -9.47 10.14
C ILE A 390 9.79 -8.58 10.80
N PRO A 391 10.36 -8.97 11.95
CA PRO A 391 11.45 -8.20 12.53
C PRO A 391 12.64 -8.22 11.56
N PRO A 392 13.47 -7.16 11.51
CA PRO A 392 14.64 -7.12 10.63
C PRO A 392 15.55 -8.36 10.77
N SER A 393 15.63 -8.96 11.96
CA SER A 393 16.39 -10.18 12.24
C SER A 393 15.82 -11.47 11.63
N ALA A 394 14.55 -11.49 11.22
CA ALA A 394 13.92 -12.64 10.57
C ALA A 394 14.13 -12.64 9.04
N PHE A 395 14.66 -11.56 8.49
CA PHE A 395 15.13 -11.54 7.12
C PHE A 395 16.48 -12.23 7.03
N THR A 396 16.65 -13.07 6.02
CA THR A 396 17.94 -13.66 5.68
C THR A 396 18.29 -13.33 4.25
N LEU A 397 19.60 -13.23 4.00
CA LEU A 397 20.14 -13.03 2.68
C LEU A 397 21.01 -14.25 2.38
N SER A 398 20.69 -14.96 1.30
CA SER A 398 21.35 -16.19 0.87
C SER A 398 21.75 -16.10 -0.60
N VAL A 399 22.48 -17.11 -1.07
CA VAL A 399 22.88 -17.23 -2.48
C VAL A 399 22.19 -18.44 -3.10
N LEU A 400 21.69 -18.27 -4.32
CA LEU A 400 21.19 -19.32 -5.19
C LEU A 400 22.20 -19.53 -6.33
N ALA A 401 22.85 -20.69 -6.34
CA ALA A 401 23.78 -21.03 -7.41
C ALA A 401 23.04 -21.31 -8.72
N GLN A 402 23.66 -20.94 -9.84
CA GLN A 402 23.08 -21.03 -11.17
C GLN A 402 22.67 -22.48 -11.50
N GLY A 403 21.44 -22.67 -11.99
CA GLY A 403 20.91 -23.98 -12.38
C GLY A 403 20.51 -24.89 -11.22
N MET A 404 20.61 -24.44 -9.97
CA MET A 404 20.09 -25.16 -8.82
C MET A 404 18.60 -24.88 -8.59
N SER A 405 17.92 -25.84 -7.95
CA SER A 405 16.56 -25.60 -7.45
C SER A 405 16.58 -24.48 -6.41
N SER A 406 15.53 -23.67 -6.40
CA SER A 406 15.33 -22.57 -5.45
C SER A 406 15.44 -23.01 -3.97
N ASN A 407 15.22 -24.30 -3.66
CA ASN A 407 15.42 -24.89 -2.33
C ASN A 407 16.89 -25.12 -1.93
N SER A 408 17.86 -24.89 -2.82
CA SER A 408 19.30 -25.18 -2.61
C SER A 408 20.10 -23.92 -2.24
N ARG A 409 19.52 -23.05 -1.41
CA ARG A 409 20.16 -21.78 -1.00
C ARG A 409 21.33 -22.04 -0.08
N THR A 410 22.44 -21.35 -0.30
CA THR A 410 23.65 -21.44 0.51
C THR A 410 23.89 -20.15 1.28
N GLU A 411 24.65 -20.23 2.38
CA GLU A 411 25.10 -19.05 3.11
C GLU A 411 25.93 -18.10 2.22
N LEU A 412 25.94 -16.83 2.61
CA LEU A 412 26.66 -15.78 1.90
C LEU A 412 28.18 -16.07 1.87
N PRO A 413 28.84 -15.91 0.71
CA PRO A 413 30.29 -15.94 0.64
C PRO A 413 30.92 -14.78 1.44
N GLN A 414 32.10 -15.01 2.00
CA GLN A 414 32.69 -14.14 3.04
C GLN A 414 33.12 -12.73 2.58
N LEU A 415 33.31 -12.48 1.27
CA LEU A 415 33.58 -11.12 0.75
C LEU A 415 33.57 -11.02 -0.78
N TYR A 416 34.04 -12.07 -1.46
CA TYR A 416 34.17 -12.11 -2.92
C TYR A 416 33.04 -12.90 -3.54
N VAL A 417 32.46 -12.34 -4.59
CA VAL A 417 31.29 -12.91 -5.26
C VAL A 417 31.53 -12.88 -6.76
N ASP A 418 31.24 -13.98 -7.45
CA ASP A 418 31.38 -14.03 -8.90
C ASP A 418 30.22 -13.25 -9.56
N ALA A 419 30.50 -12.54 -10.65
CA ALA A 419 29.45 -11.93 -11.47
C ALA A 419 28.45 -13.01 -11.92
N GLY A 420 27.16 -12.67 -11.96
CA GLY A 420 26.08 -13.62 -12.25
C GLY A 420 25.56 -14.38 -11.03
N THR A 421 26.14 -14.19 -9.84
CA THR A 421 25.61 -14.78 -8.60
C THR A 421 24.22 -14.22 -8.28
N THR A 422 23.24 -15.10 -8.05
CA THR A 422 21.89 -14.73 -7.62
C THR A 422 21.80 -14.73 -6.10
N PHE A 423 21.36 -13.61 -5.54
CA PHE A 423 21.05 -13.47 -4.12
C PHE A 423 19.56 -13.65 -3.93
N VAL A 424 19.17 -14.19 -2.78
CA VAL A 424 17.77 -14.37 -2.40
C VAL A 424 17.55 -13.77 -1.02
N VAL A 425 16.55 -12.91 -0.93
CA VAL A 425 16.05 -12.35 0.33
C VAL A 425 14.86 -13.16 0.78
N ASP A 426 14.99 -13.74 1.95
CA ASP A 426 13.96 -14.52 2.60
C ASP A 426 13.44 -13.85 3.84
N ALA A 427 12.20 -14.19 4.19
CA ALA A 427 11.55 -13.73 5.38
C ALA A 427 10.89 -14.93 6.07
N SER A 428 11.33 -15.22 7.30
CA SER A 428 10.97 -16.47 7.99
C SER A 428 9.45 -16.60 8.16
N GLY A 429 8.83 -17.54 7.43
CA GLY A 429 7.39 -17.84 7.54
C GLY A 429 6.45 -16.81 6.92
N ALA A 430 6.96 -15.83 6.16
CA ALA A 430 6.15 -14.78 5.55
C ALA A 430 6.77 -14.29 4.23
N THR A 431 6.05 -13.44 3.51
CA THR A 431 6.53 -12.88 2.25
C THR A 431 7.42 -11.65 2.50
N ALA A 432 8.55 -11.53 1.79
CA ALA A 432 9.50 -10.43 2.02
C ALA A 432 8.98 -9.02 1.64
N GLY A 433 7.79 -8.91 1.05
CA GLY A 433 7.22 -7.64 0.60
C GLY A 433 7.76 -7.18 -0.75
N TYR A 434 7.61 -5.89 -1.05
CA TYR A 434 8.22 -5.26 -2.22
C TYR A 434 9.63 -4.79 -1.87
N LEU A 435 10.64 -5.27 -2.59
CA LEU A 435 12.03 -4.95 -2.33
C LEU A 435 12.65 -4.14 -3.47
N SER A 436 13.41 -3.12 -3.09
CA SER A 436 14.25 -2.32 -3.97
C SER A 436 15.71 -2.64 -3.70
N VAL A 437 16.46 -2.94 -4.75
CA VAL A 437 17.86 -3.36 -4.64
C VAL A 437 18.74 -2.43 -5.44
N ARG A 438 19.66 -1.76 -4.72
CA ARG A 438 20.59 -0.79 -5.28
C ARG A 438 22.03 -1.23 -5.05
N LEU A 439 22.83 -1.17 -6.10
CA LEU A 439 24.29 -1.25 -6.01
C LEU A 439 24.87 0.16 -6.09
N ALA A 440 25.75 0.52 -5.16
CA ALA A 440 26.45 1.79 -5.20
C ALA A 440 27.87 1.71 -4.64
N ASN A 441 28.76 2.53 -5.19
CA ASN A 441 30.01 2.93 -4.54
C ASN A 441 30.30 4.40 -4.89
N SER A 442 31.52 4.87 -4.63
CA SER A 442 31.90 6.25 -4.91
C SER A 442 31.87 6.62 -6.40
N THR A 443 31.90 5.63 -7.31
CA THR A 443 32.00 5.82 -8.75
C THR A 443 30.91 5.11 -9.58
N THR A 444 30.08 4.27 -8.99
CA THR A 444 29.06 3.46 -9.68
C THR A 444 27.74 3.51 -8.91
N LYS A 445 26.61 3.61 -9.64
CA LYS A 445 25.25 3.43 -9.11
C LYS A 445 24.41 2.61 -10.09
N ARG A 446 23.64 1.65 -9.58
CA ARG A 446 22.76 0.80 -10.40
C ARG A 446 21.56 0.33 -9.58
N GLN A 447 20.38 0.35 -10.19
CA GLN A 447 19.21 -0.35 -9.69
C GLN A 447 19.18 -1.76 -10.28
N LEU A 448 18.90 -2.78 -9.47
CA LEU A 448 18.79 -4.17 -9.93
C LEU A 448 17.32 -4.58 -10.06
N PRO A 449 16.97 -5.36 -11.09
CA PRO A 449 15.69 -6.02 -11.14
C PRO A 449 15.59 -7.08 -10.04
N VAL A 450 14.40 -7.25 -9.50
CA VAL A 450 14.06 -8.30 -8.55
C VAL A 450 13.07 -9.28 -9.17
N THR A 451 13.08 -10.53 -8.73
CA THR A 451 12.15 -11.57 -9.19
C THR A 451 11.68 -12.38 -8.00
N ARG A 452 10.37 -12.61 -7.88
CA ARG A 452 9.82 -13.48 -6.83
C ARG A 452 9.97 -14.93 -7.26
N LEU A 453 10.40 -15.77 -6.34
CA LEU A 453 10.52 -17.22 -6.57
C LEU A 453 9.23 -17.94 -6.19
N ASP A 454 8.94 -19.06 -6.86
CA ASP A 454 7.73 -19.86 -6.64
C ASP A 454 7.66 -20.47 -5.22
N ASP A 455 8.82 -20.75 -4.62
CA ASP A 455 8.96 -21.28 -3.26
C ASP A 455 9.05 -20.20 -2.18
N GLY A 456 8.80 -18.94 -2.56
CA GLY A 456 8.91 -17.77 -1.69
C GLY A 456 10.33 -17.16 -1.70
N GLY A 457 10.41 -15.88 -1.38
CA GLY A 457 11.66 -15.11 -1.42
C GLY A 457 11.78 -14.22 -2.67
N VAL A 458 12.69 -13.25 -2.59
CA VAL A 458 12.91 -12.25 -3.64
C VAL A 458 14.37 -12.31 -4.09
N ALA A 459 14.57 -12.69 -5.36
CA ALA A 459 15.86 -12.90 -5.96
C ALA A 459 16.34 -11.69 -6.77
N PHE A 460 17.64 -11.45 -6.79
CA PHE A 460 18.30 -10.50 -7.69
C PHE A 460 19.69 -11.01 -8.06
N THR A 461 20.15 -10.70 -9.28
CA THR A 461 21.44 -11.18 -9.78
C THR A 461 22.46 -10.06 -9.81
N LEU A 462 23.65 -10.32 -9.27
CA LEU A 462 24.75 -9.36 -9.33
C LEU A 462 25.34 -9.32 -10.75
N PRO A 463 25.42 -8.15 -11.37
CA PRO A 463 26.11 -7.98 -12.65
C PRO A 463 27.63 -7.93 -12.44
N ALA A 464 28.39 -7.99 -13.53
CA ALA A 464 29.81 -7.65 -13.48
C ALA A 464 29.98 -6.17 -13.12
N VAL A 465 30.71 -5.89 -12.04
CA VAL A 465 31.03 -4.53 -11.61
C VAL A 465 32.47 -4.48 -11.11
N ALA A 466 33.23 -3.48 -11.54
CA ALA A 466 34.60 -3.28 -11.11
C ALA A 466 34.68 -2.93 -9.61
N GLY A 467 35.38 -3.75 -8.84
CA GLY A 467 35.79 -3.45 -7.47
C GLY A 467 34.74 -3.72 -6.38
N GLY A 468 34.91 -3.03 -5.25
CA GLY A 468 34.00 -3.13 -4.11
C GLY A 468 32.73 -2.31 -4.32
N VAL A 469 31.57 -2.91 -4.07
CA VAL A 469 30.25 -2.26 -4.14
C VAL A 469 29.44 -2.50 -2.87
N GLU A 470 28.65 -1.52 -2.50
CA GLU A 470 27.62 -1.63 -1.47
C GLU A 470 26.30 -2.06 -2.12
N ILE A 471 25.72 -3.14 -1.63
CA ILE A 471 24.36 -3.57 -1.90
C ILE A 471 23.47 -3.00 -0.80
N THR A 472 22.49 -2.18 -1.17
CA THR A 472 21.40 -1.75 -0.29
C THR A 472 20.13 -2.47 -0.72
N ILE A 473 19.50 -3.19 0.20
CA ILE A 473 18.20 -3.84 0.01
C ILE A 473 17.21 -3.14 0.93
N THR A 474 16.20 -2.52 0.33
CA THR A 474 15.18 -1.78 1.06
C THR A 474 13.82 -2.43 0.85
N ARG A 475 13.08 -2.62 1.95
CA ARG A 475 11.66 -2.96 1.87
C ARG A 475 10.86 -1.66 1.74
N GLU A 476 10.27 -1.43 0.57
CA GLU A 476 9.49 -0.21 0.30
C GLU A 476 8.02 -0.36 0.74
N TYR A 477 7.49 -1.58 0.74
CA TYR A 477 6.11 -1.87 1.12
C TYR A 477 5.99 -3.16 1.93
N SER A 478 5.11 -3.13 2.94
CA SER A 478 4.78 -4.29 3.77
C SER A 478 3.77 -5.22 3.11
N SER A 479 2.85 -4.67 2.32
CA SER A 479 1.75 -5.38 1.65
C SER A 479 2.16 -6.14 0.39
N LEU A 480 1.55 -7.32 0.21
CA LEU A 480 1.62 -8.09 -1.03
C LEU A 480 0.23 -8.46 -1.57
N PRO A 481 -0.06 -8.18 -2.87
CA PRO A 481 0.78 -7.38 -3.77
C PRO A 481 1.00 -5.96 -3.22
N SER A 482 2.14 -5.35 -3.58
CA SER A 482 2.35 -3.90 -3.35
C SER A 482 1.10 -3.15 -3.82
N PRO A 483 0.77 -1.98 -3.28
CA PRO A 483 -0.35 -1.20 -3.78
C PRO A 483 -0.08 -0.74 -5.21
N VAL A 484 -0.38 -1.64 -6.15
CA VAL A 484 -0.69 -1.33 -7.55
C VAL A 484 -2.16 -0.92 -7.65
N ALA A 485 -2.84 -0.84 -6.50
CA ALA A 485 -4.24 -0.48 -6.36
C ALA A 485 -4.52 0.82 -7.10
N ASP A 486 -5.70 0.85 -7.69
CA ASP A 486 -6.14 2.00 -8.42
C ASP A 486 -6.23 3.23 -7.51
N PRO A 487 -5.77 4.37 -8.00
CA PRO A 487 -5.68 5.59 -7.24
C PRO A 487 -7.04 6.06 -6.76
N VAL A 488 -6.93 6.70 -5.61
CA VAL A 488 -7.99 7.10 -4.69
C VAL A 488 -8.99 8.05 -5.35
N SER A 489 -8.58 8.90 -6.30
CA SER A 489 -9.54 9.72 -7.06
C SER A 489 -8.88 10.36 -8.28
N PRO A 490 -9.56 10.44 -9.45
CA PRO A 490 -9.09 11.26 -10.57
C PRO A 490 -9.17 12.76 -10.27
N CYS A 491 -9.82 13.17 -9.19
CA CYS A 491 -10.14 14.58 -8.94
C CYS A 491 -8.93 15.42 -8.52
N SER A 492 -7.80 14.85 -8.12
CA SER A 492 -6.61 15.66 -7.79
C SER A 492 -6.12 16.48 -8.99
N ILE A 493 -6.30 15.99 -10.21
CA ILE A 493 -5.96 16.71 -11.44
C ILE A 493 -6.83 17.95 -11.67
N MET A 494 -7.99 18.05 -11.00
CA MET A 494 -8.84 19.23 -11.09
C MET A 494 -8.09 20.50 -10.68
N GLY A 495 -7.03 20.40 -9.87
CA GLY A 495 -6.12 21.52 -9.57
C GLY A 495 -5.57 22.22 -10.81
N HIS A 496 -5.47 21.53 -11.94
CA HIS A 496 -5.00 22.09 -13.19
C HIS A 496 -6.06 22.91 -13.93
N ILE A 497 -7.34 22.85 -13.54
CA ILE A 497 -8.43 23.53 -14.25
C ILE A 497 -8.26 25.05 -14.26
N GLU A 498 -7.69 25.64 -13.20
CA GLU A 498 -7.47 27.09 -13.12
C GLU A 498 -6.53 27.58 -14.22
N ASN A 499 -5.49 26.80 -14.53
CA ASN A 499 -4.50 27.11 -15.56
C ASN A 499 -4.88 26.55 -16.94
N GLN A 500 -5.88 25.68 -17.00
CA GLN A 500 -6.36 25.00 -18.22
C GLN A 500 -7.89 25.05 -18.30
N PRO A 501 -8.51 26.24 -18.22
CA PRO A 501 -9.95 26.37 -18.02
C PRO A 501 -10.75 25.87 -19.21
N ASP A 502 -10.13 25.75 -20.39
CA ASP A 502 -10.77 25.30 -21.62
C ASP A 502 -10.61 23.82 -21.93
N ARG A 503 -9.93 23.06 -21.07
CA ARG A 503 -9.64 21.66 -21.33
C ARG A 503 -10.88 20.79 -21.15
N THR A 504 -11.38 20.23 -22.25
CA THR A 504 -12.62 19.42 -22.28
C THR A 504 -12.59 18.25 -21.30
N GLN A 505 -11.47 17.53 -21.19
CA GLN A 505 -11.35 16.38 -20.29
C GLN A 505 -11.47 16.81 -18.82
N LEU A 506 -10.81 17.91 -18.43
CA LEU A 506 -10.94 18.48 -17.10
C LEU A 506 -12.37 18.97 -16.84
N LYS A 507 -13.01 19.64 -17.82
CA LYS A 507 -14.44 20.03 -17.72
C LYS A 507 -15.36 18.82 -17.54
N ARG A 508 -15.15 17.72 -18.28
CA ARG A 508 -15.93 16.48 -18.14
C ARG A 508 -15.76 15.88 -16.75
N LEU A 509 -14.54 15.81 -16.23
CA LEU A 509 -14.29 15.37 -14.84
C LEU A 509 -15.03 16.27 -13.84
N ALA A 510 -14.91 17.59 -13.99
CA ALA A 510 -15.56 18.59 -13.14
C ALA A 510 -17.09 18.48 -13.14
N GLN A 511 -17.68 18.11 -14.27
CA GLN A 511 -19.13 18.03 -14.45
C GLN A 511 -19.67 16.63 -14.10
N GLY A 512 -18.82 15.61 -14.12
CA GLY A 512 -19.14 14.22 -13.83
C GLY A 512 -18.62 13.77 -12.46
N PRO A 513 -17.64 12.84 -12.38
CA PRO A 513 -17.21 12.23 -11.11
C PRO A 513 -16.68 13.23 -10.06
N CYS A 514 -16.17 14.39 -10.48
CA CYS A 514 -15.61 15.40 -9.58
C CYS A 514 -16.56 16.59 -9.35
N ARG A 515 -17.86 16.43 -9.64
CA ARG A 515 -18.83 17.52 -9.47
C ARG A 515 -18.95 17.96 -8.03
N GLY A 516 -18.73 19.26 -7.79
CA GLY A 516 -18.78 19.86 -6.45
C GLY A 516 -17.51 19.66 -5.63
N VAL A 517 -16.49 19.02 -6.20
CA VAL A 517 -15.16 18.91 -5.57
C VAL A 517 -14.39 20.21 -5.82
N ASN A 518 -13.88 20.83 -4.76
CA ASN A 518 -12.96 21.95 -4.89
C ASN A 518 -11.57 21.42 -5.36
N PRO A 519 -11.01 21.94 -6.46
CA PRO A 519 -9.69 21.55 -6.98
C PRO A 519 -8.56 21.57 -5.94
N SER A 520 -8.50 22.62 -5.11
CA SER A 520 -7.49 22.76 -4.06
C SER A 520 -7.66 21.68 -2.99
N ASP A 521 -8.91 21.38 -2.61
CA ASP A 521 -9.21 20.36 -1.61
C ASP A 521 -8.87 18.94 -2.10
N ALA A 522 -9.05 18.66 -3.40
CA ALA A 522 -8.71 17.39 -4.03
C ALA A 522 -7.19 17.17 -4.15
N PHE A 523 -6.44 18.25 -4.45
CA PHE A 523 -4.98 18.22 -4.43
C PHE A 523 -4.46 18.05 -3.00
N HIS A 524 -5.03 18.77 -2.03
CA HIS A 524 -4.73 18.56 -0.62
C HIS A 524 -5.12 17.15 -0.13
N LEU A 525 -6.21 16.57 -0.63
CA LEU A 525 -6.62 15.19 -0.34
C LEU A 525 -5.56 14.21 -0.84
N ALA A 526 -5.11 14.32 -2.09
CA ALA A 526 -3.99 13.52 -2.60
C ALA A 526 -2.79 13.60 -1.65
N LYS A 527 -2.46 14.83 -1.20
CA LYS A 527 -1.35 15.13 -0.27
C LYS A 527 -1.46 14.58 1.14
N THR A 528 -2.64 14.58 1.72
CA THR A 528 -2.83 14.36 3.17
C THR A 528 -3.29 12.95 3.50
N THR A 529 -3.95 12.28 2.57
CA THR A 529 -4.56 10.96 2.81
C THR A 529 -3.51 9.85 2.93
N TRP A 530 -2.29 10.06 2.38
CA TRP A 530 -1.31 8.98 2.15
C TRP A 530 0.15 9.37 2.44
N ARG A 531 0.51 9.61 3.71
CA ARG A 531 1.92 9.85 4.12
C ARG A 531 2.77 8.56 4.17
N HIS A 532 2.69 7.74 3.13
CA HIS A 532 3.36 6.43 3.05
C HIS A 532 4.88 6.44 3.08
N PRO A 533 5.58 7.28 2.29
CA PRO A 533 7.03 7.17 2.20
C PRO A 533 7.76 7.56 3.49
N GLN A 534 7.03 8.08 4.49
CA GLN A 534 7.57 8.48 5.79
C GLN A 534 7.55 7.35 6.82
N LEU A 535 6.84 6.25 6.55
CA LEU A 535 6.60 5.19 7.54
C LEU A 535 7.33 3.88 7.24
N GLN A 536 7.83 3.66 6.03
CA GLN A 536 8.72 2.54 5.76
C GLN A 536 9.65 2.79 4.57
N ASN A 537 10.95 2.76 4.86
CA ASN A 537 12.05 2.67 3.90
C ASN A 537 13.14 1.82 4.57
N ASP A 538 12.71 0.66 5.07
CA ASP A 538 13.49 -0.16 5.98
C ASP A 538 14.64 -0.79 5.21
N VAL A 539 15.85 -0.30 5.47
CA VAL A 539 17.06 -0.92 4.95
C VAL A 539 17.22 -2.26 5.66
N LEU A 540 16.80 -3.33 4.99
CA LEU A 540 16.90 -4.70 5.48
C LEU A 540 18.38 -5.13 5.55
N PHE A 541 19.13 -4.81 4.49
CA PHE A 541 20.53 -5.16 4.39
C PHE A 541 21.34 -4.05 3.74
N THR A 542 22.50 -3.79 4.34
CA THR A 542 23.63 -3.13 3.70
C THR A 542 24.79 -4.12 3.68
N ARG A 543 25.32 -4.44 2.50
CA ARG A 543 26.41 -5.41 2.34
C ARG A 543 27.46 -4.90 1.39
N PHE A 544 28.72 -4.93 1.83
CA PHE A 544 29.86 -4.67 0.95
C PHE A 544 30.35 -5.98 0.37
N VAL A 545 30.46 -6.04 -0.96
CA VAL A 545 30.98 -7.20 -1.68
C VAL A 545 32.01 -6.76 -2.72
N HIS A 546 32.99 -7.61 -2.98
CA HIS A 546 33.88 -7.49 -4.12
C HIS A 546 33.40 -8.41 -5.23
N VAL A 547 32.92 -7.84 -6.34
CA VAL A 547 32.49 -8.63 -7.49
C VAL A 547 33.73 -8.96 -8.33
N LYS A 548 33.98 -10.25 -8.55
CA LYS A 548 35.03 -10.70 -9.47
C LYS A 548 34.52 -10.47 -10.90
N GLU A 549 35.25 -9.65 -11.65
CA GLU A 549 35.03 -9.47 -13.07
C GLU A 549 35.46 -10.73 -13.82
N ASP A 550 34.51 -11.43 -14.41
CA ASP A 550 34.79 -12.20 -15.62
C ASP A 550 34.62 -11.24 -16.80
N LEU A 551 35.74 -10.86 -17.41
CA LEU A 551 35.74 -10.09 -18.65
C LEU A 551 34.97 -10.89 -19.71
N PRO A 552 33.99 -10.30 -20.42
CA PRO A 552 33.43 -10.94 -21.59
C PRO A 552 34.56 -11.27 -22.57
N ALA A 553 34.63 -12.53 -23.01
CA ALA A 553 35.67 -13.02 -23.92
C ALA A 553 35.63 -12.35 -25.31
N SER A 554 34.58 -11.57 -25.60
CA SER A 554 34.40 -10.84 -26.86
C SER A 554 33.85 -9.44 -26.62
N MET A 555 34.41 -8.45 -27.31
CA MET A 555 33.81 -7.11 -27.42
C MET A 555 32.41 -7.25 -28.06
N PRO A 556 31.36 -6.69 -27.44
CA PRO A 556 30.00 -6.74 -27.99
C PRO A 556 29.95 -6.16 -29.40
N SER A 557 29.06 -6.70 -30.25
CA SER A 557 28.81 -6.15 -31.58
C SER A 557 28.30 -4.71 -31.48
N GLN A 558 28.86 -3.80 -32.27
CA GLN A 558 28.28 -2.48 -32.49
C GLN A 558 27.46 -2.45 -33.78
N PRO A 559 26.30 -1.76 -33.81
CA PRO A 559 25.69 -1.01 -32.69
C PRO A 559 25.11 -1.92 -31.59
N LEU A 560 25.05 -1.41 -30.36
CA LEU A 560 24.45 -2.13 -29.22
C LEU A 560 22.96 -2.40 -29.48
N SER A 561 22.41 -3.54 -29.07
CA SER A 561 20.98 -3.81 -29.24
C SER A 561 20.10 -2.85 -28.43
N LEU A 562 18.86 -2.58 -28.89
CA LEU A 562 17.90 -1.73 -28.17
C LEU A 562 17.69 -2.16 -26.72
N ALA A 563 17.58 -3.46 -26.46
CA ALA A 563 17.41 -4.00 -25.12
C ALA A 563 18.63 -3.78 -24.22
N ALA A 564 19.85 -3.77 -24.79
CA ALA A 564 21.09 -3.56 -24.04
C ALA A 564 21.26 -2.10 -23.61
N LEU A 565 20.69 -1.12 -24.32
CA LEU A 565 20.86 0.30 -24.01
C LEU A 565 20.33 0.69 -22.63
N GLY A 566 19.24 0.03 -22.18
CA GLY A 566 18.61 0.21 -20.87
C GLY A 566 19.25 -0.57 -19.73
N GLN A 567 20.16 -1.51 -20.02
CA GLN A 567 20.86 -2.33 -19.04
C GLN A 567 22.25 -1.76 -18.79
N GLY A 568 22.50 -1.23 -17.60
CA GLY A 568 23.73 -0.52 -17.35
C GLY A 568 23.87 0.01 -15.93
N SER A 569 24.82 0.91 -15.79
CA SER A 569 25.12 1.60 -14.53
C SER A 569 25.45 3.07 -14.78
N TRP A 570 25.13 3.91 -13.81
CA TRP A 570 25.67 5.25 -13.76
C TRP A 570 27.11 5.18 -13.28
N ARG A 571 28.02 5.72 -14.07
CA ARG A 571 29.45 5.81 -13.75
C ARG A 571 29.86 7.26 -13.58
N LYS A 572 30.53 7.56 -12.47
CA LYS A 572 30.98 8.89 -12.11
C LYS A 572 32.22 9.26 -12.92
N ARG A 573 32.20 10.46 -13.50
CA ARG A 573 33.29 11.07 -14.27
C ARG A 573 33.69 12.38 -13.63
N THR A 574 34.94 12.77 -13.86
CA THR A 574 35.39 14.10 -13.42
C THR A 574 34.75 15.16 -14.32
N PHE A 575 34.49 16.33 -13.77
CA PHE A 575 33.98 17.45 -14.57
C PHE A 575 34.97 17.83 -15.67
N ASN A 576 36.27 17.81 -15.38
CA ASN A 576 37.33 18.12 -16.36
C ASN A 576 37.32 17.15 -17.55
N GLU A 577 37.18 15.83 -17.30
CA GLU A 577 37.09 14.83 -18.38
C GLU A 577 35.97 15.17 -19.38
N ILE A 578 34.82 15.62 -18.87
CA ILE A 578 33.70 16.01 -19.74
C ILE A 578 34.00 17.33 -20.42
N SER A 579 34.48 18.33 -19.67
CA SER A 579 34.81 19.68 -20.15
C SER A 579 35.81 19.66 -21.31
N GLU A 580 36.85 18.82 -21.22
CA GLU A 580 37.87 18.66 -22.26
C GLU A 580 37.34 18.02 -23.55
N THR A 581 36.22 17.30 -23.45
CA THR A 581 35.55 16.67 -24.61
C THR A 581 34.38 17.49 -25.16
N LEU A 582 34.15 18.70 -24.63
CA LEU A 582 33.11 19.59 -25.14
C LEU A 582 33.31 19.87 -26.63
N GLY A 583 32.21 19.80 -27.38
CA GLY A 583 32.24 19.87 -28.85
C GLY A 583 32.36 18.51 -29.54
N LYS A 584 32.77 17.45 -28.82
CA LYS A 584 32.59 16.04 -29.23
C LYS A 584 31.47 15.37 -28.45
N HIS A 585 31.43 15.63 -27.15
CA HIS A 585 30.40 15.18 -26.22
C HIS A 585 29.80 16.38 -25.48
N ARG A 586 28.69 16.14 -24.77
CA ARG A 586 27.85 17.18 -24.18
C ARG A 586 27.80 17.10 -22.65
N LEU A 587 27.59 18.27 -22.05
CA LEU A 587 27.23 18.45 -20.64
C LEU A 587 25.87 19.14 -20.59
N TYR A 588 24.96 18.59 -19.80
CA TYR A 588 23.59 19.10 -19.69
C TYR A 588 23.43 19.82 -18.36
N SER A 589 23.24 21.14 -18.43
CA SER A 589 23.09 22.05 -17.30
C SER A 589 22.28 23.27 -17.77
N PHE A 590 21.70 24.02 -16.83
CA PHE A 590 21.02 25.27 -17.20
C PHE A 590 22.00 26.36 -17.63
N GLU A 591 23.27 26.28 -17.22
CA GLU A 591 24.32 27.20 -17.64
C GLU A 591 24.73 26.99 -19.11
N ARG A 592 24.69 25.74 -19.60
CA ARG A 592 25.02 25.42 -21.00
C ARG A 592 23.84 25.52 -21.93
N CYS A 593 22.65 25.29 -21.41
CA CYS A 593 21.43 25.20 -22.18
C CYS A 593 20.32 26.06 -21.55
N PRO A 594 20.50 27.38 -21.45
CA PRO A 594 19.56 28.28 -20.79
C PRO A 594 18.21 28.36 -21.51
N HIS A 595 18.15 28.07 -22.81
CA HIS A 595 16.88 27.99 -23.56
C HIS A 595 16.08 26.75 -23.18
N ALA A 596 16.76 25.63 -22.94
CA ALA A 596 16.12 24.37 -22.57
C ALA A 596 15.81 24.29 -21.08
N PHE A 597 16.68 24.83 -20.22
CA PHE A 597 16.59 24.68 -18.77
C PHE A 597 16.72 26.04 -18.07
N ASP A 598 15.62 26.55 -17.52
CA ASP A 598 15.60 27.80 -16.74
C ASP A 598 16.31 27.65 -15.38
N SER A 599 17.19 28.60 -15.04
CA SER A 599 17.99 28.53 -13.81
C SER A 599 17.16 28.65 -12.53
N ASN A 600 16.04 29.39 -12.55
CA ASN A 600 15.19 29.57 -11.37
C ASN A 600 14.37 28.31 -11.09
N TYR A 601 13.92 27.63 -12.16
CA TYR A 601 13.15 26.41 -12.08
C TYR A 601 14.00 25.20 -11.67
N TRP A 602 15.23 25.09 -12.19
CA TRP A 602 16.09 23.91 -12.00
C TRP A 602 17.16 24.07 -10.92
N GLY A 603 17.71 25.28 -10.77
CA GLY A 603 18.84 25.58 -9.89
C GLY A 603 18.68 25.16 -8.43
N PRO A 604 17.56 25.48 -7.75
CA PRO A 604 17.39 25.20 -6.33
C PRO A 604 17.50 23.70 -5.96
N SER A 605 16.89 22.82 -6.76
CA SER A 605 16.86 21.38 -6.46
C SER A 605 18.03 20.61 -7.08
N CYS A 606 18.43 20.98 -8.30
CA CYS A 606 19.45 20.25 -9.03
C CYS A 606 20.87 20.73 -8.67
N GLY A 607 21.06 22.01 -8.39
CA GLY A 607 22.39 22.62 -8.25
C GLY A 607 23.03 22.97 -9.58
N ASN A 608 24.25 23.50 -9.55
CA ASN A 608 24.93 24.19 -10.66
C ASN A 608 26.23 23.47 -11.11
N GLU A 609 26.90 23.97 -12.15
CA GLU A 609 28.18 23.43 -12.61
C GLU A 609 29.29 23.51 -11.56
N THR A 610 29.25 24.48 -10.64
CA THR A 610 30.18 24.54 -9.48
C THR A 610 29.98 23.37 -8.51
N ARG A 611 28.76 22.85 -8.39
CA ARG A 611 28.48 21.62 -7.67
C ARG A 611 29.05 20.43 -8.45
N LEU A 612 28.77 20.34 -9.75
CA LEU A 612 29.27 19.26 -10.60
C LEU A 612 30.80 19.20 -10.68
N SER A 613 31.49 20.34 -10.63
CA SER A 613 32.96 20.39 -10.61
C SER A 613 33.56 19.80 -9.33
N ARG A 614 32.87 19.95 -8.20
CA ARG A 614 33.26 19.38 -6.90
C ARG A 614 32.82 17.93 -6.75
N GLU A 615 31.59 17.64 -7.12
CA GLU A 615 30.96 16.34 -6.90
C GLU A 615 31.21 15.35 -8.03
N GLY A 616 31.66 15.77 -9.21
CA GLY A 616 31.73 14.95 -10.41
C GLY A 616 30.37 14.82 -11.13
N VAL A 617 30.39 14.21 -12.32
CA VAL A 617 29.21 14.04 -13.18
C VAL A 617 28.95 12.56 -13.41
N TRP A 618 27.74 12.12 -13.11
CA TRP A 618 27.31 10.75 -13.37
C TRP A 618 26.83 10.60 -14.81
N ARG A 619 27.38 9.63 -15.54
CA ARG A 619 27.01 9.32 -16.94
C ARG A 619 26.50 7.89 -17.06
N TRP A 620 25.45 7.69 -17.86
CA TRP A 620 24.91 6.34 -18.07
C TRP A 620 25.87 5.54 -18.96
N THR A 621 26.19 4.32 -18.54
CA THR A 621 27.04 3.41 -19.32
C THR A 621 26.35 2.05 -19.37
N PRO A 622 25.90 1.61 -20.56
CA PRO A 622 25.39 0.25 -20.75
C PRO A 622 26.41 -0.80 -20.33
N ASP A 623 25.95 -1.97 -19.92
CA ASP A 623 26.82 -3.06 -19.46
C ASP A 623 27.81 -3.49 -20.56
N ASP A 624 27.33 -3.51 -21.80
CA ASP A 624 28.10 -3.85 -23.00
C ASP A 624 28.95 -2.68 -23.54
N ALA A 625 29.06 -1.57 -22.78
CA ALA A 625 29.86 -0.41 -23.16
C ALA A 625 31.03 -0.17 -22.19
N SER A 626 32.22 0.06 -22.76
CA SER A 626 33.40 0.46 -21.98
C SER A 626 33.27 1.89 -21.44
N SER A 627 32.45 2.74 -22.08
CA SER A 627 32.25 4.14 -21.70
C SER A 627 30.88 4.65 -22.15
N TYR A 628 30.36 5.68 -21.46
CA TYR A 628 29.19 6.44 -21.90
C TYR A 628 29.37 7.01 -23.32
N LYS A 629 30.62 7.22 -23.75
CA LYS A 629 30.97 7.72 -25.09
C LYS A 629 30.52 6.78 -26.21
N THR A 630 30.33 5.49 -25.93
CA THR A 630 29.82 4.50 -26.91
C THR A 630 28.41 4.80 -27.37
N ILE A 631 27.58 5.36 -26.48
CA ILE A 631 26.18 5.71 -26.76
C ILE A 631 25.95 7.22 -26.87
N SER A 632 26.99 8.04 -26.68
CA SER A 632 26.91 9.49 -26.88
C SER A 632 27.39 9.81 -28.29
N LEU A 633 26.43 10.12 -29.18
CA LEU A 633 26.72 10.45 -30.58
C LEU A 633 27.61 11.69 -30.68
N TRP A 634 28.67 11.64 -31.46
CA TRP A 634 29.47 12.84 -31.70
C TRP A 634 28.64 13.86 -32.47
N ASN A 635 28.97 15.15 -32.36
CA ASN A 635 28.23 16.21 -33.04
C ASN A 635 28.09 15.93 -34.56
N ASP A 636 29.16 15.50 -35.23
CA ASP A 636 29.13 15.16 -36.66
C ASP A 636 28.28 13.90 -36.96
N GLN A 637 28.27 12.92 -36.04
CA GLN A 637 27.45 11.72 -36.19
C GLN A 637 25.96 12.04 -36.01
N LEU A 638 25.64 12.90 -35.04
CA LEU A 638 24.30 13.41 -34.80
C LEU A 638 23.81 14.24 -36.00
N GLU A 639 24.64 15.16 -36.47
CA GLU A 639 24.34 15.95 -37.67
C GLU A 639 24.12 15.03 -38.88
N SER A 640 25.04 14.09 -39.13
CA SER A 640 24.92 13.13 -40.24
C SER A 640 23.68 12.24 -40.11
N CYS A 641 23.31 11.85 -38.89
CA CYS A 641 22.10 11.10 -38.64
C CYS A 641 20.86 11.95 -38.95
N LEU A 642 20.82 13.21 -38.56
CA LEU A 642 19.65 14.08 -38.75
C LEU A 642 19.58 14.71 -40.15
N ARG A 643 20.69 14.68 -40.90
CA ARG A 643 20.73 15.10 -42.31
C ARG A 643 19.70 14.30 -43.13
N ALA A 644 19.09 15.01 -44.07
CA ALA A 644 18.03 14.50 -44.90
C ALA A 644 18.51 13.35 -45.81
N LYS A 645 17.72 12.26 -45.92
CA LYS A 645 17.82 11.33 -47.07
C LYS A 645 17.12 11.92 -48.32
N SER A 646 16.33 13.01 -48.18
CA SER A 646 15.55 13.68 -49.25
C SER A 646 15.69 15.22 -49.19
N SER A 647 14.77 16.01 -49.77
CA SER A 647 14.79 17.49 -49.70
C SER A 647 14.42 18.08 -48.33
N ARG A 648 14.00 17.26 -47.35
CA ARG A 648 13.58 17.72 -46.01
C ARG A 648 14.36 17.06 -44.86
N PRO A 649 14.70 17.79 -43.78
CA PRO A 649 15.41 17.25 -42.62
C PRO A 649 14.63 16.12 -41.94
N ARG A 650 15.34 15.23 -41.23
CA ARG A 650 14.69 14.20 -40.40
C ARG A 650 13.98 14.85 -39.21
N ARG A 651 12.72 14.49 -39.01
CA ARG A 651 11.82 15.04 -38.00
C ARG A 651 11.49 13.99 -36.94
N ILE A 652 11.69 14.36 -35.68
CA ILE A 652 11.41 13.55 -34.50
C ILE A 652 10.35 14.27 -33.68
N LEU A 653 9.18 13.66 -33.54
CA LEU A 653 8.11 14.19 -32.69
C LEU A 653 8.11 13.44 -31.37
N LEU A 654 8.26 14.16 -30.27
CA LEU A 654 8.15 13.60 -28.93
C LEU A 654 6.71 13.80 -28.45
N VAL A 655 6.01 12.71 -28.14
CA VAL A 655 4.59 12.72 -27.76
C VAL A 655 4.46 12.13 -26.37
N GLY A 656 3.88 12.88 -25.43
CA GLY A 656 3.69 12.39 -24.08
C GLY A 656 3.37 13.47 -23.07
N ASP A 657 3.55 13.14 -21.81
CA ASP A 657 3.26 14.05 -20.70
C ASP A 657 4.48 14.89 -20.27
N SER A 658 4.49 15.37 -19.01
CA SER A 658 5.59 16.19 -18.48
C SER A 658 6.93 15.45 -18.39
N VAL A 659 6.97 14.11 -18.30
CA VAL A 659 8.25 13.39 -18.34
C VAL A 659 8.82 13.34 -19.75
N MET A 660 7.96 13.31 -20.77
CA MET A 660 8.38 13.41 -22.17
C MET A 660 8.78 14.83 -22.54
N SER A 661 8.10 15.87 -22.00
CA SER A 661 8.52 17.26 -22.24
C SER A 661 9.94 17.53 -21.72
N HIS A 662 10.38 16.85 -20.67
CA HIS A 662 11.76 16.98 -20.17
C HIS A 662 12.78 16.26 -21.06
N THR A 663 12.37 15.17 -21.70
CA THR A 663 13.14 14.52 -22.78
C THR A 663 13.25 15.47 -23.99
N PHE A 664 12.19 16.23 -24.29
CA PHE A 664 12.21 17.28 -25.31
C PHE A 664 13.19 18.41 -24.96
N MET A 665 13.15 18.96 -23.73
CA MET A 665 14.10 19.98 -23.27
C MET A 665 15.56 19.51 -23.40
N ALA A 666 15.86 18.28 -22.97
CA ALA A 666 17.20 17.71 -23.15
C ALA A 666 17.58 17.51 -24.63
N SER A 667 16.61 17.27 -25.52
CA SER A 667 16.82 17.21 -26.97
C SER A 667 17.14 18.58 -27.57
N ILE A 668 16.50 19.65 -27.11
CA ILE A 668 16.86 21.04 -27.48
C ILE A 668 18.33 21.30 -27.14
N CYS A 669 18.69 21.05 -25.88
CA CYS A 669 20.05 21.23 -25.37
C CYS A 669 21.08 20.42 -26.17
N MET A 670 20.74 19.17 -26.54
CA MET A 670 21.59 18.32 -27.36
C MET A 670 21.86 18.95 -28.75
N LEU A 671 20.81 19.39 -29.44
CA LEU A 671 20.93 19.94 -30.79
C LEU A 671 21.63 21.29 -30.81
N GLU A 672 21.36 22.17 -29.85
CA GLU A 672 22.03 23.48 -29.74
C GLU A 672 23.54 23.32 -29.53
N GLN A 673 23.96 22.42 -28.64
CA GLN A 673 25.38 22.13 -28.43
C GLN A 673 26.05 21.48 -29.66
N ALA A 674 25.28 20.80 -30.50
CA ALA A 674 25.73 20.25 -31.78
C ALA A 674 25.61 21.25 -32.95
N LYS A 675 25.13 22.48 -32.70
CA LYS A 675 24.87 23.51 -33.73
C LYS A 675 23.89 23.05 -34.82
N VAL A 676 22.95 22.17 -34.44
CA VAL A 676 21.86 21.68 -35.29
C VAL A 676 20.61 22.52 -35.02
N THR A 677 19.85 22.84 -36.07
CA THR A 677 18.64 23.69 -35.96
C THR A 677 17.48 22.94 -35.32
N VAL A 678 17.15 23.28 -34.07
CA VAL A 678 16.17 22.57 -33.23
C VAL A 678 14.79 22.41 -33.91
N ASP A 679 14.17 23.52 -34.32
CA ASP A 679 12.77 23.54 -34.81
C ASP A 679 12.53 22.75 -36.10
N LYS A 680 13.62 22.39 -36.79
CA LYS A 680 13.57 21.57 -38.02
C LYS A 680 13.62 20.07 -37.74
N HIS A 681 14.05 19.67 -36.54
CA HIS A 681 14.38 18.29 -36.21
C HIS A 681 13.58 17.73 -35.04
N VAL A 682 13.29 18.52 -34.01
CA VAL A 682 12.54 18.02 -32.84
C VAL A 682 11.38 18.94 -32.49
N ARG A 683 10.20 18.36 -32.25
CA ARG A 683 9.03 19.04 -31.69
C ARG A 683 8.43 18.21 -30.57
N PHE A 684 7.56 18.84 -29.77
CA PHE A 684 6.83 18.19 -28.70
C PHE A 684 5.32 18.33 -28.90
N SER A 685 4.60 17.23 -28.70
CA SER A 685 3.14 17.17 -28.68
C SER A 685 2.70 16.67 -27.31
N SER A 686 1.92 17.48 -26.61
CA SER A 686 1.45 17.14 -25.26
C SER A 686 0.32 16.12 -25.33
N LEU A 687 0.49 15.00 -24.63
CA LEU A 687 -0.50 13.96 -24.41
C LEU A 687 -0.75 13.82 -22.90
N GLN A 688 -1.14 14.91 -22.27
CA GLN A 688 -1.38 14.94 -20.82
C GLN A 688 -2.83 14.62 -20.45
N TYR A 689 -3.79 15.12 -21.22
CA TYR A 689 -5.21 14.96 -20.88
C TYR A 689 -5.96 14.09 -21.91
N GLU A 690 -5.49 13.99 -23.15
CA GLU A 690 -6.01 13.02 -24.12
C GLU A 690 -5.83 11.57 -23.61
N MET A 691 -4.92 11.33 -22.67
CA MET A 691 -4.82 10.04 -22.01
C MET A 691 -6.10 9.67 -21.22
N PHE A 692 -6.94 10.63 -20.81
CA PHE A 692 -8.31 10.31 -20.32
C PHE A 692 -9.11 9.64 -21.43
N ASP A 693 -9.12 10.22 -22.63
CA ASP A 693 -9.83 9.64 -23.77
C ASP A 693 -9.23 8.28 -24.18
N MET A 694 -7.92 8.10 -24.05
CA MET A 694 -7.26 6.81 -24.31
C MET A 694 -7.73 5.75 -23.32
N VAL A 695 -7.66 6.04 -22.02
CA VAL A 695 -8.04 5.11 -20.95
C VAL A 695 -9.55 4.83 -20.96
N ASP A 696 -10.37 5.83 -21.31
CA ASP A 696 -11.82 5.70 -21.49
C ASP A 696 -12.21 5.07 -22.84
N GLN A 697 -11.22 4.73 -23.68
CA GLN A 697 -11.41 4.09 -24.99
C GLN A 697 -12.23 4.93 -25.98
N THR A 698 -12.23 6.25 -25.81
CA THR A 698 -12.94 7.20 -26.69
C THR A 698 -12.02 7.91 -27.67
N MET A 699 -10.70 7.76 -27.54
CA MET A 699 -9.71 8.39 -28.42
C MET A 699 -9.70 7.73 -29.79
N SER A 700 -9.98 8.52 -30.84
CA SER A 700 -10.09 8.02 -32.22
C SER A 700 -8.75 8.00 -32.95
N GLU A 701 -8.71 7.35 -34.13
CA GLU A 701 -7.53 7.42 -35.02
C GLU A 701 -7.19 8.86 -35.42
N GLN A 702 -8.23 9.69 -35.65
CA GLN A 702 -8.05 11.08 -36.05
C GLN A 702 -7.44 11.93 -34.93
N ASP A 703 -7.75 11.61 -33.67
CA ASP A 703 -7.13 12.27 -32.51
C ASP A 703 -5.63 11.94 -32.44
N TRP A 704 -5.27 10.67 -32.66
CA TRP A 704 -3.87 10.25 -32.77
C TRP A 704 -3.15 10.91 -33.94
N GLU A 705 -3.76 10.96 -35.13
CA GLU A 705 -3.21 11.68 -36.28
C GLU A 705 -2.94 13.15 -35.94
N LYS A 706 -3.89 13.83 -35.29
CA LYS A 706 -3.73 15.23 -34.88
C LYS A 706 -2.55 15.41 -33.93
N LEU A 707 -2.34 14.49 -32.98
CA LEU A 707 -1.22 14.53 -32.05
C LEU A 707 0.12 14.21 -32.71
N LEU A 708 0.12 13.44 -33.79
CA LEU A 708 1.30 13.01 -34.53
C LEU A 708 1.69 13.96 -35.67
N ARG A 709 0.91 15.01 -35.92
CA ARG A 709 1.23 16.02 -36.94
C ARG A 709 2.48 16.80 -36.55
N TRP A 710 3.32 17.07 -37.53
CA TRP A 710 4.49 17.91 -37.33
C TRP A 710 4.10 19.37 -37.11
N ASP A 711 3.16 19.91 -37.90
CA ASP A 711 2.66 21.27 -37.79
C ASP A 711 1.13 21.31 -37.66
N SER A 712 0.64 22.28 -36.87
CA SER A 712 -0.79 22.55 -36.69
C SER A 712 -1.39 23.45 -37.77
N GLY A 713 -0.55 24.13 -38.57
CA GLY A 713 -0.96 25.06 -39.62
C GLY A 713 -0.65 24.57 -41.04
N ALA A 714 -1.70 24.25 -41.79
CA ALA A 714 -1.77 24.26 -43.27
C ALA A 714 -0.66 23.53 -44.06
N ASN A 715 -0.67 22.19 -44.03
CA ASN A 715 -0.64 21.29 -45.20
C ASN A 715 -0.81 19.85 -44.69
N ASP A 716 -1.69 19.06 -45.31
CA ASP A 716 -2.04 17.71 -44.86
C ASP A 716 -0.90 16.67 -44.95
N ASP A 717 0.27 17.08 -45.47
CA ASP A 717 1.39 16.20 -45.83
C ASP A 717 2.63 16.34 -44.92
N GLU A 718 2.60 17.15 -43.86
CA GLU A 718 3.76 17.30 -42.95
C GLU A 718 3.73 16.34 -41.76
N TRP A 719 4.35 15.17 -41.96
CA TRP A 719 4.51 14.13 -40.94
C TRP A 719 5.94 14.06 -40.41
N PRO A 720 6.15 13.65 -39.15
CA PRO A 720 7.48 13.33 -38.64
C PRO A 720 8.00 12.04 -39.28
N ASP A 721 9.31 11.83 -39.28
CA ASP A 721 9.88 10.54 -39.68
C ASP A 721 9.76 9.51 -38.55
N VAL A 722 9.88 9.98 -37.29
CA VAL A 722 9.67 9.17 -36.09
C VAL A 722 8.81 9.93 -35.08
N ALA A 723 7.88 9.22 -34.45
CA ALA A 723 7.21 9.68 -33.24
C ALA A 723 7.61 8.80 -32.04
N VAL A 724 8.22 9.41 -31.02
CA VAL A 724 8.56 8.74 -29.76
C VAL A 724 7.44 9.00 -28.76
N VAL A 725 6.70 7.96 -28.40
CA VAL A 725 5.47 8.04 -27.59
C VAL A 725 5.74 7.54 -26.17
N ASN A 726 5.27 8.28 -25.19
CA ASN A 726 5.19 7.87 -23.80
C ASN A 726 3.81 8.20 -23.24
N VAL A 727 3.16 7.21 -22.61
CA VAL A 727 1.93 7.41 -21.85
C VAL A 727 2.09 6.68 -20.52
N GLY A 728 2.24 7.39 -19.40
CA GLY A 728 2.28 6.67 -18.14
C GLY A 728 2.24 7.48 -16.86
N LEU A 729 2.98 8.59 -16.70
CA LEU A 729 3.05 9.24 -15.39
C LEU A 729 1.67 9.69 -14.93
N TRP A 730 0.93 10.35 -15.83
CA TRP A 730 -0.44 10.78 -15.53
C TRP A 730 -1.43 9.61 -15.45
N ALA A 731 -1.32 8.60 -16.31
CA ALA A 731 -2.20 7.43 -16.20
C ALA A 731 -2.00 6.73 -14.85
N ALA A 732 -0.77 6.63 -14.36
CA ALA A 732 -0.44 6.00 -13.10
C ALA A 732 -1.07 6.71 -11.89
N THR A 733 -1.44 7.99 -12.00
CA THR A 733 -2.08 8.73 -10.90
C THR A 733 -3.59 8.59 -10.80
N TRP A 734 -4.31 8.12 -11.84
CA TRP A 734 -5.77 7.99 -11.77
C TRP A 734 -6.40 6.75 -12.48
N ALA A 735 -5.76 6.20 -13.51
CA ALA A 735 -6.35 5.15 -14.35
C ALA A 735 -6.32 3.77 -13.68
N SER A 736 -7.29 2.90 -13.95
CA SER A 736 -7.12 1.49 -13.58
C SER A 736 -6.09 0.81 -14.48
N LEU A 737 -5.41 -0.24 -13.98
CA LEU A 737 -4.50 -1.03 -14.82
C LEU A 737 -5.23 -1.65 -16.02
N ASP A 738 -6.45 -2.14 -15.81
CA ASP A 738 -7.26 -2.76 -16.85
C ASP A 738 -7.69 -1.74 -17.92
N ASN A 739 -8.15 -0.56 -17.50
CA ASN A 739 -8.53 0.50 -18.44
C ASN A 739 -7.31 1.03 -19.19
N TYR A 740 -6.15 1.16 -18.51
CA TYR A 740 -4.89 1.51 -19.17
C TYR A 740 -4.49 0.45 -20.21
N ALA A 741 -4.57 -0.84 -19.87
CA ALA A 741 -4.25 -1.93 -20.78
C ALA A 741 -5.17 -1.94 -22.01
N ALA A 742 -6.49 -1.87 -21.80
CA ALA A 742 -7.48 -1.87 -22.87
C ALA A 742 -7.35 -0.63 -23.78
N GLY A 743 -7.19 0.56 -23.17
CA GLY A 743 -6.97 1.80 -23.89
C GLY A 743 -5.68 1.79 -24.71
N LEU A 744 -4.59 1.28 -24.13
CA LEU A 744 -3.31 1.15 -24.82
C LEU A 744 -3.37 0.14 -25.98
N GLU A 745 -4.07 -0.98 -25.82
CA GLU A 745 -4.26 -1.95 -26.90
C GLU A 745 -4.95 -1.32 -28.12
N ILE A 746 -6.04 -0.56 -27.90
CA ILE A 746 -6.73 0.18 -28.95
C ILE A 746 -5.82 1.26 -29.56
N ALA A 747 -5.10 2.01 -28.73
CA ALA A 747 -4.14 3.02 -29.18
C ALA A 747 -3.07 2.42 -30.10
N LEU A 748 -2.48 1.28 -29.73
CA LEU A 748 -1.46 0.59 -30.53
C LEU A 748 -2.00 0.13 -31.89
N GLN A 749 -3.27 -0.30 -31.95
CA GLN A 749 -3.92 -0.62 -33.24
C GLN A 749 -4.08 0.61 -34.14
N HIS A 750 -4.49 1.75 -33.57
CA HIS A 750 -4.55 3.02 -34.32
C HIS A 750 -3.16 3.46 -34.79
N LEU A 751 -2.18 3.47 -33.89
CA LEU A 751 -0.79 3.84 -34.19
C LEU A 751 -0.20 2.95 -35.30
N GLY A 752 -0.45 1.65 -35.27
CA GLY A 752 0.00 0.72 -36.31
C GLY A 752 -0.62 1.01 -37.69
N ARG A 753 -1.92 1.36 -37.76
CA ARG A 753 -2.57 1.76 -39.01
C ARG A 753 -2.03 3.10 -39.54
N ILE A 754 -1.81 4.06 -38.65
CA ILE A 754 -1.24 5.37 -38.99
C ILE A 754 0.19 5.20 -39.51
N GLU A 755 1.02 4.40 -38.85
CA GLU A 755 2.38 4.08 -39.29
C GLU A 755 2.39 3.47 -40.70
N GLN A 756 1.53 2.49 -40.97
CA GLN A 756 1.42 1.87 -42.29
C GLN A 756 0.95 2.84 -43.38
N ARG A 757 -0.01 3.72 -43.06
CA ARG A 757 -0.60 4.64 -44.02
C ARG A 757 0.29 5.85 -44.32
N LEU A 758 0.95 6.40 -43.30
CA LEU A 758 1.69 7.67 -43.39
C LEU A 758 3.20 7.47 -43.46
N GLY A 759 3.69 6.26 -43.21
CA GLY A 759 5.12 5.96 -43.21
C GLY A 759 5.89 6.58 -42.04
N ILE A 760 5.19 7.00 -40.98
CA ILE A 760 5.81 7.47 -39.74
C ILE A 760 6.23 6.27 -38.89
N ARG A 761 7.42 6.27 -38.33
CA ARG A 761 7.86 5.17 -37.45
C ARG A 761 7.49 5.47 -36.00
N ILE A 762 6.72 4.61 -35.35
CA ILE A 762 6.39 4.75 -33.94
C ILE A 762 7.47 4.09 -33.08
N VAL A 763 7.86 4.75 -31.99
CA VAL A 763 8.79 4.22 -30.98
C VAL A 763 8.20 4.44 -29.61
N TRP A 764 8.17 3.41 -28.77
CA TRP A 764 7.71 3.53 -27.39
C TRP A 764 8.86 3.86 -26.45
N ARG A 765 8.62 4.76 -25.49
CA ARG A 765 9.57 5.07 -24.42
C ARG A 765 8.92 4.84 -23.07
N GLU A 766 9.60 4.06 -22.22
CA GLU A 766 9.11 3.74 -20.86
C GLU A 766 8.92 5.00 -20.01
N THR A 767 7.98 4.96 -19.06
CA THR A 767 7.81 6.03 -18.08
C THR A 767 8.97 5.99 -17.08
N THR A 768 9.50 7.16 -16.70
CA THR A 768 10.58 7.28 -15.70
C THR A 768 10.05 7.04 -14.29
N ALA A 769 10.94 6.65 -13.38
CA ALA A 769 10.60 6.52 -11.98
C ALA A 769 10.17 7.85 -11.33
N SER A 770 9.39 7.71 -10.27
CA SER A 770 9.01 8.76 -9.32
C SER A 770 9.80 8.63 -8.02
N PHE A 771 9.81 9.68 -7.20
CA PHE A 771 10.65 9.76 -6.01
C PHE A 771 9.90 10.40 -4.86
N PRO A 772 10.14 9.95 -3.61
CA PRO A 772 9.62 10.64 -2.45
C PRO A 772 10.21 12.05 -2.39
N GLY A 773 9.35 13.04 -2.22
CA GLY A 773 9.76 14.43 -2.22
C GLY A 773 10.72 14.77 -1.08
N ARG A 774 11.73 15.59 -1.40
CA ARG A 774 12.54 16.29 -0.36
C ARG A 774 11.68 17.30 0.40
N ASP A 775 10.64 17.79 -0.25
CA ASP A 775 9.62 18.64 0.34
C ASP A 775 8.47 17.77 0.85
N LEU A 776 8.26 17.75 2.17
CA LEU A 776 7.19 17.00 2.85
C LEU A 776 5.79 17.53 2.50
N THR A 777 5.70 18.65 1.77
CA THR A 777 4.46 19.25 1.26
C THR A 777 4.24 18.99 -0.23
N ALA A 778 5.19 18.34 -0.92
CA ALA A 778 5.07 17.96 -2.32
C ALA A 778 3.93 16.94 -2.52
N ASP A 779 3.40 16.89 -3.74
CA ASP A 779 2.36 15.93 -4.14
C ASP A 779 2.89 14.50 -3.88
N PRO A 780 2.28 13.69 -2.99
CA PRO A 780 2.53 12.28 -2.94
C PRO A 780 1.86 11.73 -4.20
N LEU A 781 2.53 11.91 -5.32
CA LEU A 781 2.27 11.17 -6.52
C LEU A 781 2.22 9.71 -6.04
N TYR A 782 1.01 9.17 -6.04
CA TYR A 782 0.61 8.01 -5.26
C TYR A 782 1.54 6.84 -5.52
N GLN A 783 2.38 6.44 -4.54
CA GLN A 783 3.16 5.18 -4.54
C GLN A 783 3.59 4.74 -5.97
N VAL A 784 4.09 5.69 -6.78
CA VAL A 784 3.90 5.53 -8.25
C VAL A 784 4.88 4.53 -8.81
N ASN A 785 5.96 4.19 -8.13
CA ASN A 785 6.93 3.25 -8.68
C ASN A 785 6.32 1.87 -8.92
N PRO A 786 5.67 1.20 -7.94
CA PRO A 786 4.91 -0.01 -8.20
C PRO A 786 3.89 0.11 -9.35
N ARG A 787 3.18 1.24 -9.47
CA ARG A 787 2.19 1.47 -10.53
C ARG A 787 2.80 1.79 -11.89
N ILE A 788 3.86 2.59 -11.93
CA ILE A 788 4.66 2.90 -13.12
C ILE A 788 5.32 1.61 -13.60
N GLU A 789 5.83 0.78 -12.71
CA GLU A 789 6.39 -0.53 -13.04
C GLU A 789 5.33 -1.43 -13.63
N ALA A 790 4.17 -1.58 -12.99
CA ALA A 790 3.07 -2.37 -13.53
C ALA A 790 2.57 -1.84 -14.89
N MET A 791 2.43 -0.53 -15.06
CA MET A 791 2.05 0.08 -16.33
C MET A 791 3.13 -0.07 -17.39
N ASN A 792 4.40 0.09 -17.03
CA ASN A 792 5.53 -0.18 -17.92
C ASN A 792 5.54 -1.66 -18.31
N GLU A 793 5.29 -2.62 -17.40
CA GLU A 793 5.18 -4.05 -17.71
C GLU A 793 4.03 -4.34 -18.68
N ILE A 794 2.85 -3.75 -18.45
CA ILE A 794 1.70 -3.83 -19.38
C ILE A 794 2.09 -3.28 -20.75
N ALA A 795 2.63 -2.05 -20.79
CA ALA A 795 3.03 -1.40 -22.02
C ALA A 795 4.11 -2.20 -22.75
N ASN A 796 5.12 -2.69 -22.04
CA ASN A 796 6.21 -3.49 -22.57
C ASN A 796 5.71 -4.73 -23.30
N ARG A 797 4.75 -5.45 -22.70
CA ARG A 797 4.12 -6.62 -23.31
C ARG A 797 3.29 -6.26 -24.55
N LEU A 798 2.44 -5.22 -24.47
CA LEU A 798 1.55 -4.83 -25.56
C LEU A 798 2.31 -4.21 -26.75
N VAL A 799 3.30 -3.35 -26.48
CA VAL A 799 4.18 -2.73 -27.47
C VAL A 799 5.02 -3.78 -28.20
N ALA A 800 5.56 -4.76 -27.47
CA ALA A 800 6.29 -5.86 -28.08
C ALA A 800 5.38 -6.71 -28.99
N ALA A 801 4.15 -7.01 -28.55
CA ALA A 801 3.16 -7.72 -29.36
C ALA A 801 2.77 -6.94 -30.63
N ALA A 802 2.79 -5.61 -30.58
CA ALA A 802 2.56 -4.73 -31.73
C ALA A 802 3.79 -4.57 -32.65
N GLY A 803 4.95 -5.13 -32.30
CA GLY A 803 6.19 -5.00 -33.08
C GLY A 803 6.79 -3.59 -33.07
N ILE A 804 6.45 -2.77 -32.07
CA ILE A 804 6.94 -1.39 -31.94
C ILE A 804 8.27 -1.39 -31.16
N PRO A 805 9.33 -0.70 -31.64
CA PRO A 805 10.59 -0.56 -30.92
C PRO A 805 10.40 0.14 -29.58
N ARG A 806 11.14 -0.30 -28.55
CA ARG A 806 11.11 0.27 -27.20
C ARG A 806 12.45 0.87 -26.80
N ILE A 807 12.40 1.98 -26.08
CA ILE A 807 13.53 2.61 -25.40
C ILE A 807 13.26 2.61 -23.88
N ASP A 808 14.12 1.94 -23.14
CA ASP A 808 14.04 1.80 -21.68
C ASP A 808 14.43 3.13 -20.99
N ALA A 809 13.77 3.45 -19.88
CA ALA A 809 14.05 4.69 -19.13
C ALA A 809 13.82 4.56 -17.61
N TYR A 810 13.00 3.60 -17.17
CA TYR A 810 12.65 3.46 -15.77
C TYR A 810 13.86 3.09 -14.90
N ARG A 811 14.62 2.06 -15.29
CA ARG A 811 15.82 1.60 -14.56
C ARG A 811 16.91 2.67 -14.49
N MET A 812 17.09 3.41 -15.58
CA MET A 812 18.05 4.52 -15.63
C MET A 812 17.69 5.61 -14.61
N SER A 813 16.41 5.99 -14.54
CA SER A 813 15.95 7.06 -13.65
C SER A 813 15.87 6.61 -12.18
N SER A 814 15.34 5.42 -11.88
CA SER A 814 15.17 4.90 -10.51
C SER A 814 16.46 4.90 -9.67
N ALA A 815 17.62 4.65 -10.30
CA ALA A 815 18.92 4.71 -9.64
C ALA A 815 19.37 6.12 -9.21
N ARG A 816 18.60 7.17 -9.55
CA ARG A 816 18.98 8.60 -9.48
C ARG A 816 18.03 9.47 -8.66
N VAL A 817 17.47 8.91 -7.59
CA VAL A 817 16.72 9.68 -6.56
C VAL A 817 17.51 10.89 -6.01
N ASP A 818 18.84 10.82 -6.03
CA ASP A 818 19.72 11.92 -5.63
C ASP A 818 19.68 13.14 -6.56
N SER A 819 19.03 13.00 -7.72
CA SER A 819 19.13 13.89 -8.86
C SER A 819 17.78 14.14 -9.54
N ALA A 820 16.75 14.32 -8.73
CA ALA A 820 15.43 14.76 -9.12
C ALA A 820 15.18 16.20 -8.67
N ARG A 821 14.47 17.00 -9.48
CA ARG A 821 14.01 18.33 -9.10
C ARG A 821 12.90 18.24 -8.06
N ASP A 822 11.95 17.35 -8.33
CA ASP A 822 10.75 17.06 -7.56
C ASP A 822 10.46 15.55 -7.64
N ASN A 823 9.22 15.15 -7.35
CA ASN A 823 8.83 13.75 -7.22
C ASN A 823 8.75 13.00 -8.55
N ALA A 824 8.86 13.66 -9.70
CA ALA A 824 8.74 13.03 -11.01
C ALA A 824 9.84 13.45 -11.99
N HIS A 825 10.37 14.67 -11.85
CA HIS A 825 11.15 15.31 -12.89
C HIS A 825 12.66 15.22 -12.61
N MET A 826 13.39 14.49 -13.46
CA MET A 826 14.84 14.34 -13.37
C MET A 826 15.60 15.61 -13.74
N CYS A 827 16.71 15.87 -13.05
CA CYS A 827 17.60 16.99 -13.32
C CYS A 827 18.22 16.93 -14.74
N PRO A 828 18.68 18.09 -15.28
CA PRO A 828 19.14 18.20 -16.67
C PRO A 828 20.17 17.15 -17.11
N TRP A 829 21.15 16.82 -16.26
CA TRP A 829 22.16 15.81 -16.58
C TRP A 829 21.64 14.37 -16.62
N VAL A 830 20.60 14.03 -15.85
CA VAL A 830 19.96 12.70 -15.98
C VAL A 830 19.15 12.63 -17.26
N GLN A 831 18.37 13.67 -17.56
CA GLN A 831 17.60 13.77 -18.81
C GLN A 831 18.52 13.80 -20.04
N GLY A 832 19.69 14.43 -19.92
CA GLY A 832 20.73 14.44 -20.94
C GLY A 832 21.14 13.04 -21.36
N ASP A 833 21.55 12.19 -20.41
CA ASP A 833 21.93 10.81 -20.72
C ASP A 833 20.73 9.95 -21.21
N LEU A 834 19.49 10.23 -20.76
CA LEU A 834 18.29 9.59 -21.32
C LEU A 834 18.10 9.94 -22.80
N VAL A 835 18.33 11.20 -23.20
CA VAL A 835 18.26 11.65 -24.60
C VAL A 835 19.43 11.12 -25.42
N GLU A 836 20.64 10.99 -24.86
CA GLU A 836 21.77 10.34 -25.53
C GLU A 836 21.43 8.89 -25.91
N VAL A 837 20.87 8.12 -24.98
CA VAL A 837 20.37 6.75 -25.25
C VAL A 837 19.29 6.76 -26.32
N MET A 838 18.30 7.65 -26.19
CA MET A 838 17.20 7.75 -27.16
C MET A 838 17.71 8.07 -28.56
N MET A 839 18.56 9.08 -28.70
CA MET A 839 19.07 9.51 -30.01
C MET A 839 19.99 8.45 -30.64
N TYR A 840 20.82 7.77 -29.83
CA TYR A 840 21.57 6.61 -30.29
C TYR A 840 20.65 5.51 -30.84
N ALA A 841 19.58 5.19 -30.11
CA ALA A 841 18.58 4.21 -30.54
C ALA A 841 17.96 4.58 -31.88
N LEU A 842 17.53 5.84 -32.03
CA LEU A 842 16.93 6.34 -33.26
C LEU A 842 17.90 6.26 -34.45
N CYS A 843 19.13 6.74 -34.27
CA CYS A 843 20.11 6.80 -35.36
C CYS A 843 20.59 5.43 -35.84
N ASN A 844 20.71 4.45 -34.94
CA ASN A 844 21.31 3.16 -35.25
C ASN A 844 20.31 2.02 -35.50
N HIS A 845 19.06 2.15 -35.07
CA HIS A 845 18.06 1.07 -35.18
C HIS A 845 16.75 1.48 -35.84
N VAL A 846 16.42 2.78 -35.85
CA VAL A 846 15.12 3.25 -36.34
C VAL A 846 15.26 3.92 -37.70
N PHE A 847 16.27 4.76 -37.87
CA PHE A 847 16.52 5.47 -39.12
C PHE A 847 17.46 4.76 -40.11
N SER A 848 18.20 3.77 -39.62
CA SER A 848 19.24 3.03 -40.34
C SER A 848 18.65 2.30 -41.54
#